data_AF-A0AAN0JZN4-F1
#
_entry.id   AF-A0AAN0JZN4-F1
#
_cell.length_a   1.000
_cell.length_b   1.000
_cell.length_c   1.000
_cell.angle_alpha   90.00
_cell.angle_beta   90.00
_cell.angle_gamma   90.00
#
_symmetry.space_group_name_H-M   'P 1'
#
loop_
_entity.id
_entity.type
_entity.pdbx_description
1 polymer ?
#
loop_
_entity_poly.entity_id
_entity_poly.type
_entity_poly.pdbx_seq_one_letter_code
_entity_poly.pdbx_strand_id
1 'polypeptide(L)'
;MEQLSSEKRERPQMLHEATWIHLLDSGGQPQFTDLLRMFVRGNSLYIIVMKVTESLHDKPTFVFSIEGKPLNAPKEMTMTNLQIIERFVRSVAATSREDNSEPAFAIVATHCDQRSKYKQFLGSEESIEMKNKTLQSHLSDFLHLFVFYNHNSDELIFPVNNLCQENREKLSADICNRLVSDVRFNINIPVRWYAFDLDIKNEASKETHGMISLESCYSIGQRLEMDKEEVERCLIYLDSMRLCIYYHKLLPHVVFTNLQFLIDCLSNIVCVSFVDKLKKILPNGTIISEKIIHLLRYNGTFDQTLLDSLGLTFIHNLFSKKDLLLLLQKFRVISSIETPQDDAKYFIPILLPAESLSEKSKNLIATNSVPLFITFDNKLMLQGLFPTLVVSLLGREEEPKFFIDSRTFEFPRQLRHAVKLYAPSLFAAVFLCENNESIDVYFTGCPQHCYHLRKVILEALSVSVKVLEYDESKLNMSALIRCNREHIERAHDKKNHPITISLDLSQIGCSVESSLPTIAISDLIERKRCWLIPTASVCEPAPLPVDDNALLNHTHAPAILDAIDSVVDEWQRLGQKLGISDKMLRQFKYNSRDQVQVCRKDMIYYWIDARCATCHKLKSALKSMGENGIVSEIQRLQTAK
;
A
#
# COMPACT_ATOMS: atom_id res chain seq x y z
N MET A 1 73.04 -1.46 -20.71
CA MET A 1 71.72 -2.07 -20.41
C MET A 1 71.19 -1.39 -19.18
N GLU A 2 70.57 -0.23 -19.40
CA GLU A 2 69.67 0.42 -18.45
C GLU A 2 68.33 -0.29 -18.54
N GLN A 3 67.73 -0.61 -17.39
CA GLN A 3 66.28 -0.67 -17.27
C GLN A 3 65.91 -0.02 -15.93
N LEU A 4 65.43 1.23 -16.05
CA LEU A 4 64.75 1.97 -15.00
C LEU A 4 63.37 1.33 -14.76
N SER A 5 63.13 0.85 -13.53
CA SER A 5 61.79 0.62 -13.00
C SER A 5 61.24 1.94 -12.46
N SER A 6 60.36 2.61 -13.21
CA SER A 6 59.61 3.75 -12.71
C SER A 6 58.44 3.27 -11.86
N GLU A 7 58.65 3.16 -10.55
CA GLU A 7 57.55 3.10 -9.59
C GLU A 7 56.81 4.45 -9.61
N LYS A 8 55.63 4.48 -10.26
CA LYS A 8 54.67 5.57 -10.08
C LYS A 8 54.19 5.52 -8.63
N ARG A 9 54.78 6.34 -7.76
CA ARG A 9 54.17 6.71 -6.48
C ARG A 9 52.86 7.44 -6.76
N GLU A 10 51.74 6.75 -6.60
CA GLU A 10 50.43 7.38 -6.50
C GLU A 10 50.47 8.36 -5.31
N ARG A 11 50.22 9.64 -5.59
CA ARG A 11 50.06 10.64 -4.53
C ARG A 11 48.81 10.28 -3.72
N PRO A 12 48.85 10.31 -2.38
CA PRO A 12 47.65 10.06 -1.58
C PRO A 12 46.57 11.07 -1.97
N GLN A 13 45.39 10.58 -2.35
CA GLN A 13 44.22 11.43 -2.61
C GLN A 13 43.92 12.23 -1.33
N MET A 14 43.98 13.56 -1.39
CA MET A 14 43.51 14.40 -0.29
C MET A 14 41.99 14.25 -0.20
N LEU A 15 41.53 13.59 0.86
CA LEU A 15 40.12 13.51 1.21
C LEU A 15 39.77 14.73 2.07
N HIS A 16 38.78 15.51 1.63
CA HIS A 16 38.18 16.57 2.42
C HIS A 16 36.92 16.02 3.10
N GLU A 17 36.81 16.15 4.41
CA GLU A 17 35.64 15.70 5.17
C GLU A 17 34.70 16.87 5.46
N ALA A 18 33.39 16.65 5.27
CA ALA A 18 32.33 17.57 5.64
C ALA A 18 31.11 16.77 6.14
N THR A 19 30.42 17.31 7.15
CA THR A 19 29.24 16.67 7.75
C THR A 19 27.97 17.44 7.38
N TRP A 20 26.99 16.73 6.82
CA TRP A 20 25.69 17.29 6.44
C TRP A 20 24.57 16.55 7.15
N ILE A 21 23.54 17.29 7.57
CA ILE A 21 22.31 16.71 8.13
C ILE A 21 21.14 17.14 7.24
N HIS A 22 20.56 16.17 6.54
CA HIS A 22 19.33 16.37 5.76
C HIS A 22 18.14 15.90 6.59
N LEU A 23 17.22 16.81 6.89
CA LEU A 23 16.02 16.50 7.66
C LEU A 23 14.81 16.40 6.74
N LEU A 24 14.05 15.31 6.88
CA LEU A 24 12.77 15.13 6.22
C LEU A 24 11.69 14.92 7.26
N ASP A 25 10.67 15.77 7.25
CA ASP A 25 9.45 15.60 8.04
C ASP A 25 8.29 15.31 7.09
N SER A 26 7.87 14.05 7.03
CA SER A 26 6.74 13.61 6.22
C SER A 26 5.39 13.72 6.93
N GLY A 27 5.35 14.23 8.16
CA GLY A 27 4.16 14.18 9.01
C GLY A 27 3.92 12.81 9.66
N GLY A 28 3.19 12.80 10.78
CA GLY A 28 2.88 11.60 11.57
C GLY A 28 1.59 10.87 11.16
N GLN A 29 0.93 11.29 10.08
CA GLN A 29 -0.30 10.66 9.61
C GLN A 29 0.02 9.26 9.10
N PRO A 30 -0.79 8.24 9.41
CA PRO A 30 -0.51 6.87 8.98
C PRO A 30 -0.45 6.73 7.45
N GLN A 31 -1.14 7.60 6.70
CA GLN A 31 -1.07 7.63 5.23
C GLN A 31 0.33 7.98 4.74
N PHE A 32 1.04 8.91 5.38
CA PHE A 32 2.41 9.23 4.99
C PHE A 32 3.38 8.15 5.38
N THR A 33 3.13 7.43 6.47
CA THR A 33 3.97 6.29 6.86
C THR A 33 3.96 5.20 5.79
N ASP A 34 2.80 4.90 5.20
CA ASP A 34 2.67 3.95 4.08
C ASP A 34 3.26 4.52 2.77
N LEU A 35 3.23 5.85 2.57
CA LEU A 35 3.88 6.52 1.42
C LEU A 35 5.37 6.78 1.63
N LEU A 36 5.91 6.57 2.83
CA LEU A 36 7.25 7.02 3.20
C LEU A 36 8.32 6.47 2.26
N ARG A 37 8.11 5.27 1.71
CA ARG A 37 8.99 4.61 0.75
C ARG A 37 9.11 5.30 -0.60
N MET A 38 8.21 6.21 -0.92
CA MET A 38 8.37 7.10 -2.06
C MET A 38 9.42 8.18 -1.83
N PHE A 39 9.66 8.54 -0.56
CA PHE A 39 10.45 9.71 -0.19
C PHE A 39 11.76 9.35 0.51
N VAL A 40 11.79 8.25 1.26
CA VAL A 40 12.94 7.80 2.04
C VAL A 40 13.33 6.41 1.59
N ARG A 41 14.54 6.32 1.04
CA ARG A 41 15.18 5.07 0.57
C ARG A 41 16.66 5.11 0.94
N GLY A 42 17.24 3.95 1.21
CA GLY A 42 18.66 3.82 1.57
C GLY A 42 18.95 4.11 3.04
N ASN A 43 20.13 4.69 3.28
CA ASN A 43 20.70 4.88 4.61
C ASN A 43 20.17 6.15 5.27
N SER A 44 19.49 5.99 6.40
CA SER A 44 18.93 7.10 7.14
C SER A 44 18.91 6.78 8.63
N LEU A 45 19.02 7.83 9.43
CA LEU A 45 18.67 7.81 10.84
C LEU A 45 17.19 8.17 10.96
N TYR A 46 16.40 7.23 11.46
CA TYR A 46 14.98 7.42 11.68
C TYR A 46 14.72 7.81 13.14
N ILE A 47 14.14 8.99 13.33
CA ILE A 47 13.80 9.51 14.66
C ILE A 47 12.33 9.19 14.93
N ILE A 48 12.10 8.25 15.85
CA ILE A 48 10.77 7.83 16.30
C ILE A 48 10.37 8.73 17.47
N VAL A 49 9.38 9.58 17.26
CA VAL A 49 8.90 10.51 18.28
C VAL A 49 7.68 9.94 18.98
N MET A 50 7.72 9.87 20.31
CA MET A 50 6.58 9.47 21.14
C MET A 50 6.29 10.50 22.23
N LYS A 51 5.08 10.50 22.78
CA LYS A 51 4.74 11.28 23.97
C LYS A 51 4.98 10.43 25.21
N VAL A 52 5.66 10.99 26.21
CA VAL A 52 5.87 10.27 27.47
C VAL A 52 4.57 9.97 28.21
N THR A 53 3.55 10.80 28.02
CA THR A 53 2.25 10.73 28.70
C THR A 53 1.31 9.66 28.16
N GLU A 54 1.60 9.12 26.98
CA GLU A 54 0.78 8.06 26.35
C GLU A 54 1.41 6.70 26.63
N SER A 55 0.61 5.70 26.99
CA SER A 55 1.11 4.32 27.17
C SER A 55 1.53 3.72 25.83
N LEU A 56 2.52 2.83 25.86
CA LEU A 56 2.87 1.99 24.71
C LEU A 56 1.71 1.08 24.29
N HIS A 57 0.76 0.81 25.18
CA HIS A 57 -0.39 -0.04 24.90
C HIS A 57 -1.65 0.76 24.54
N ASP A 58 -1.57 2.09 24.57
CA ASP A 58 -2.66 2.94 24.10
C ASP A 58 -2.72 2.95 22.57
N LYS A 59 -3.94 3.07 22.05
CA LYS A 59 -4.17 3.43 20.65
C LYS A 59 -4.13 4.95 20.54
N PRO A 60 -3.15 5.52 19.81
CA PRO A 60 -3.04 6.97 19.73
C PRO A 60 -4.22 7.56 18.97
N THR A 61 -4.54 8.81 19.29
CA THR A 61 -5.53 9.58 18.55
C THR A 61 -4.83 10.60 17.65
N PHE A 62 -5.25 10.66 16.39
CA PHE A 62 -4.71 11.61 15.43
C PHE A 62 -5.61 12.84 15.27
N VAL A 63 -4.99 14.02 15.37
CA VAL A 63 -5.63 15.31 15.17
C VAL A 63 -4.77 16.12 14.21
N PHE A 64 -5.36 16.55 13.10
CA PHE A 64 -4.74 17.54 12.23
C PHE A 64 -4.88 18.91 12.88
N SER A 65 -3.77 19.64 13.01
CA SER A 65 -3.78 20.96 13.62
C SER A 65 -2.94 21.94 12.82
N ILE A 66 -3.39 23.20 12.78
CA ILE A 66 -2.62 24.33 12.25
C ILE A 66 -2.46 25.30 13.41
N GLU A 67 -1.21 25.70 13.70
CA GLU A 67 -0.87 26.58 14.82
C GLU A 67 -1.45 26.09 16.17
N GLY A 68 -1.41 24.78 16.39
CA GLY A 68 -1.95 24.13 17.59
C GLY A 68 -3.47 24.09 17.68
N LYS A 69 -4.21 24.59 16.68
CA LYS A 69 -5.68 24.53 16.65
C LYS A 69 -6.16 23.28 15.91
N PRO A 70 -6.96 22.42 16.54
CA PRO A 70 -7.47 21.20 15.90
C PRO A 70 -8.46 21.52 14.77
N LEU A 71 -8.31 20.82 13.65
CA LEU A 71 -9.12 20.99 12.42
C LEU A 71 -10.08 19.82 12.15
N ASN A 72 -9.98 18.75 12.91
CA ASN A 72 -10.89 17.61 12.90
C ASN A 72 -11.09 17.06 14.31
N ALA A 73 -12.14 16.25 14.48
CA ALA A 73 -12.29 15.45 15.69
C ALA A 73 -11.16 14.42 15.81
N PRO A 74 -10.61 14.15 17.02
CA PRO A 74 -9.62 13.10 17.22
C PRO A 74 -10.11 11.76 16.67
N LYS A 75 -9.30 11.10 15.86
CA LYS A 75 -9.58 9.76 15.34
C LYS A 75 -8.61 8.78 15.96
N GLU A 76 -9.14 7.80 16.68
CA GLU A 76 -8.34 6.72 17.26
C GLU A 76 -7.77 5.82 16.16
N MET A 77 -6.51 5.43 16.30
CA MET A 77 -5.86 4.47 15.41
C MET A 77 -6.24 3.02 15.75
N THR A 78 -6.05 2.10 14.81
CA THR A 78 -6.34 0.67 15.03
C THR A 78 -5.26 -0.04 15.84
N MET A 79 -4.01 0.43 15.73
CA MET A 79 -2.82 -0.15 16.35
C MET A 79 -2.41 0.63 17.61
N THR A 80 -1.75 -0.04 18.56
CA THR A 80 -1.15 0.63 19.72
C THR A 80 0.14 1.35 19.36
N ASN A 81 0.60 2.27 20.22
CA ASN A 81 1.90 2.94 20.07
C ASN A 81 3.07 1.94 19.89
N LEU A 82 3.11 0.88 20.69
CA LEU A 82 4.12 -0.19 20.57
C LEU A 82 4.06 -0.87 19.20
N GLN A 83 2.86 -1.25 18.76
CA GLN A 83 2.68 -1.91 17.47
C GLN A 83 3.08 -0.99 16.30
N ILE A 84 2.82 0.32 16.39
CA ILE A 84 3.23 1.30 15.37
C ILE A 84 4.76 1.36 15.28
N ILE A 85 5.45 1.47 16.42
CA ILE A 85 6.92 1.51 16.50
C ILE A 85 7.50 0.20 15.93
N GLU A 86 7.03 -0.94 16.40
CA GLU A 86 7.47 -2.25 15.93
C GLU A 86 7.27 -2.43 14.42
N ARG A 87 6.09 -2.06 13.92
CA ARG A 87 5.76 -2.15 12.49
C ARG A 87 6.70 -1.30 11.66
N PHE A 88 6.99 -0.08 12.13
CA PHE A 88 7.88 0.85 11.46
C PHE A 88 9.32 0.32 11.40
N VAL A 89 9.89 -0.07 12.54
CA VAL A 89 11.25 -0.59 12.66
C VAL A 89 11.43 -1.82 11.77
N ARG A 90 10.50 -2.78 11.84
CA ARG A 90 10.53 -4.00 11.01
C ARG A 90 10.45 -3.68 9.54
N SER A 91 9.58 -2.74 9.14
CA SER A 91 9.48 -2.31 7.75
C SER A 91 10.80 -1.72 7.26
N VAL A 92 11.43 -0.84 8.04
CA VAL A 92 12.70 -0.20 7.66
C VAL A 92 13.87 -1.18 7.64
N ALA A 93 13.92 -2.12 8.58
CA ALA A 93 14.92 -3.18 8.60
C ALA A 93 14.78 -4.18 7.44
N ALA A 94 13.55 -4.41 6.96
CA ALA A 94 13.26 -5.32 5.84
C ALA A 94 13.59 -4.74 4.45
N THR A 95 14.13 -3.52 4.35
CA THR A 95 14.43 -2.87 3.06
C THR A 95 15.72 -3.42 2.45
N SER A 96 15.67 -3.71 1.14
CA SER A 96 16.83 -4.06 0.30
C SER A 96 17.78 -2.89 0.14
N ARG A 97 19.10 -3.16 0.13
CA ARG A 97 20.15 -2.13 0.10
C ARG A 97 21.33 -2.63 -0.72
N GLU A 98 21.90 -1.75 -1.52
CA GLU A 98 22.98 -2.11 -2.45
C GLU A 98 24.34 -2.27 -1.76
N ASP A 99 24.55 -1.61 -0.62
CA ASP A 99 25.82 -1.48 0.10
C ASP A 99 25.88 -2.24 1.45
N ASN A 100 24.90 -3.12 1.74
CA ASN A 100 24.75 -3.85 3.03
C ASN A 100 24.72 -2.96 4.29
N SER A 101 24.60 -1.65 4.13
CA SER A 101 24.50 -0.70 5.22
C SER A 101 23.20 -0.86 6.01
N GLU A 102 23.23 -0.59 7.30
CA GLU A 102 22.09 -0.79 8.19
C GLU A 102 21.38 0.54 8.53
N PRO A 103 20.05 0.54 8.77
CA PRO A 103 19.38 1.75 9.23
C PRO A 103 19.80 2.04 10.65
N ALA A 104 19.72 3.31 11.03
CA ALA A 104 19.80 3.68 12.43
C ALA A 104 18.44 4.16 12.91
N PHE A 105 18.11 3.88 14.17
CA PHE A 105 16.91 4.36 14.83
C PHE A 105 17.26 5.10 16.11
N ALA A 106 16.50 6.13 16.43
CA ALA A 106 16.52 6.77 17.74
C ALA A 106 15.10 6.99 18.22
N ILE A 107 14.83 6.74 19.50
CA ILE A 107 13.51 6.97 20.10
C ILE A 107 13.58 8.21 20.97
N VAL A 108 12.77 9.22 20.63
CA VAL A 108 12.69 10.48 21.35
C VAL A 108 11.33 10.58 22.06
N ALA A 109 11.36 10.61 23.39
CA ALA A 109 10.17 10.84 24.20
C ALA A 109 10.02 12.32 24.51
N THR A 110 8.91 12.89 24.08
CA THR A 110 8.57 14.31 24.25
C THR A 110 7.59 14.52 25.41
N HIS A 111 7.31 15.80 25.73
CA HIS A 111 6.36 16.21 26.78
C HIS A 111 6.77 15.77 28.19
N CYS A 112 8.07 15.59 28.45
CA CYS A 112 8.60 15.25 29.77
C CYS A 112 8.25 16.27 30.86
N ASP A 113 7.96 17.52 30.49
CA ASP A 113 7.46 18.59 31.37
C ASP A 113 6.05 18.33 31.92
N GLN A 114 5.22 17.58 31.20
CA GLN A 114 3.82 17.34 31.56
C GLN A 114 3.65 16.12 32.47
N ARG A 115 4.74 15.37 32.70
CA ARG A 115 4.78 14.13 33.49
C ARG A 115 4.22 14.30 34.91
N SER A 116 4.63 15.36 35.60
CA SER A 116 4.20 15.66 36.97
C SER A 116 2.72 16.04 37.06
N LYS A 117 2.19 16.77 36.07
CA LYS A 117 0.76 17.13 35.97
C LYS A 117 -0.07 15.87 35.68
N TYR A 118 0.32 15.05 34.72
CA TYR A 118 -0.40 13.82 34.36
C TYR A 118 -0.48 12.83 35.54
N LYS A 119 0.62 12.68 36.29
CA LYS A 119 0.71 11.87 37.52
C LYS A 119 -0.30 12.27 38.59
N GLN A 120 -0.66 13.55 38.70
CA GLN A 120 -1.67 14.03 39.65
C GLN A 120 -3.12 13.74 39.22
N PHE A 121 -3.40 13.59 37.92
CA PHE A 121 -4.76 13.49 37.40
C PHE A 121 -5.26 12.05 37.11
N LEU A 122 -4.39 11.09 36.77
CA LEU A 122 -4.83 9.79 36.19
C LEU A 122 -4.31 8.51 36.89
N GLY A 123 -3.55 8.62 37.98
CA GLY A 123 -3.38 7.52 38.95
C GLY A 123 -2.45 6.33 38.61
N SER A 124 -1.98 6.16 37.37
CA SER A 124 -0.87 5.23 37.07
C SER A 124 -0.12 5.65 35.80
N GLU A 125 1.21 5.76 35.87
CA GLU A 125 2.07 6.12 34.74
C GLU A 125 2.94 4.93 34.36
N GLU A 126 2.98 4.57 33.06
CA GLU A 126 4.03 3.73 32.51
C GLU A 126 5.33 4.55 32.48
N SER A 127 6.29 4.22 33.35
CA SER A 127 7.53 5.00 33.46
C SER A 127 8.44 4.82 32.23
N ILE A 128 9.38 5.76 31.99
CA ILE A 128 10.37 5.62 30.91
C ILE A 128 11.18 4.32 31.06
N GLU A 129 11.50 3.93 32.30
CA GLU A 129 12.19 2.67 32.58
C GLU A 129 11.36 1.45 32.19
N MET A 130 10.03 1.48 32.44
CA MET A 130 9.12 0.42 31.99
C MET A 130 9.02 0.39 30.45
N LYS A 131 8.89 1.56 29.81
CA LYS A 131 8.86 1.69 28.35
C LYS A 131 10.14 1.14 27.71
N ASN A 132 11.31 1.49 28.25
CA ASN A 132 12.60 0.97 27.81
C ASN A 132 12.62 -0.56 27.86
N LYS A 133 12.23 -1.17 28.99
CA LYS A 133 12.16 -2.63 29.14
C LYS A 133 11.21 -3.28 28.13
N THR A 134 10.02 -2.71 27.95
CA THR A 134 9.04 -3.21 26.98
C THR A 134 9.57 -3.15 25.56
N LEU A 135 10.15 -2.00 25.16
CA LEU A 135 10.72 -1.81 23.82
C LEU A 135 11.92 -2.72 23.58
N GLN A 136 12.83 -2.85 24.55
CA GLN A 136 13.98 -3.76 24.43
C GLN A 136 13.55 -5.20 24.20
N SER A 137 12.53 -5.66 24.93
CA SER A 137 11.99 -7.01 24.78
C SER A 137 11.41 -7.23 23.38
N HIS A 138 10.55 -6.32 22.91
CA HIS A 138 9.84 -6.46 21.64
C HIS A 138 10.69 -6.17 20.39
N LEU A 139 11.77 -5.39 20.56
CA LEU A 139 12.71 -5.00 19.50
C LEU A 139 14.08 -5.67 19.67
N SER A 140 14.15 -6.76 20.45
CA SER A 140 15.39 -7.49 20.76
C SER A 140 16.20 -7.85 19.51
N ASP A 141 15.54 -8.33 18.45
CA ASP A 141 16.15 -8.63 17.14
C ASP A 141 16.81 -7.41 16.47
N PHE A 142 16.41 -6.19 16.83
CA PHE A 142 16.77 -4.95 16.14
C PHE A 142 17.61 -4.00 17.00
N LEU A 143 17.97 -4.36 18.24
CA LEU A 143 18.67 -3.44 19.16
C LEU A 143 20.00 -2.93 18.62
N HIS A 144 20.69 -3.72 17.80
CA HIS A 144 21.92 -3.31 17.11
C HIS A 144 21.74 -2.13 16.15
N LEU A 145 20.50 -1.85 15.73
CA LEU A 145 20.14 -0.74 14.84
C LEU A 145 19.79 0.54 15.60
N PHE A 146 19.73 0.50 16.94
CA PHE A 146 19.33 1.66 17.74
C PHE A 146 20.53 2.43 18.28
N VAL A 147 20.42 3.75 18.21
CA VAL A 147 21.24 4.68 19.00
C VAL A 147 20.67 4.68 20.42
N PHE A 148 21.50 4.35 21.40
CA PHE A 148 21.08 4.34 22.80
C PHE A 148 21.25 5.73 23.40
N TYR A 149 20.27 6.15 24.20
CA TYR A 149 20.44 7.32 25.04
C TYR A 149 21.59 7.11 26.02
N ASN A 150 21.68 5.93 26.65
CA ASN A 150 22.79 5.58 27.54
C ASN A 150 23.15 4.11 27.42
N HIS A 151 24.33 3.84 26.85
CA HIS A 151 24.85 2.48 26.68
C HIS A 151 25.14 1.76 28.00
N ASN A 152 25.51 2.47 29.07
CA ASN A 152 25.88 1.82 30.33
C ASN A 152 24.66 1.26 31.08
N SER A 153 23.48 1.83 30.83
CA SER A 153 22.20 1.44 31.45
C SER A 153 21.20 0.86 30.45
N ASP A 154 21.66 0.57 29.22
CA ASP A 154 20.85 0.08 28.10
C ASP A 154 19.61 0.96 27.77
N GLU A 155 19.65 2.26 28.05
CA GLU A 155 18.48 3.13 27.84
C GLU A 155 18.33 3.51 26.36
N LEU A 156 17.21 3.14 25.73
CA LEU A 156 16.90 3.46 24.33
C LEU A 156 16.28 4.85 24.15
N ILE A 157 15.45 5.26 25.10
CA ILE A 157 14.62 6.46 24.98
C ILE A 157 15.42 7.70 25.37
N PHE A 158 15.48 8.68 24.47
CA PHE A 158 15.97 10.04 24.72
C PHE A 158 14.85 10.89 25.32
N PRO A 159 14.90 11.25 26.61
CA PRO A 159 13.88 12.11 27.21
C PRO A 159 14.11 13.59 26.83
N VAL A 160 13.09 14.21 26.24
CA VAL A 160 13.15 15.60 25.78
C VAL A 160 12.02 16.43 26.38
N ASN A 161 12.40 17.53 27.01
CA ASN A 161 11.47 18.58 27.40
C ASN A 161 11.35 19.61 26.27
N ASN A 162 10.26 19.54 25.50
CA ASN A 162 10.05 20.39 24.32
C ASN A 162 9.84 21.88 24.67
N LEU A 163 9.44 22.18 25.91
CA LEU A 163 9.23 23.52 26.43
C LEU A 163 10.44 24.03 27.24
N CYS A 164 11.57 23.32 27.21
CA CYS A 164 12.79 23.72 27.89
C CYS A 164 13.27 25.06 27.33
N GLN A 165 13.15 26.13 28.14
CA GLN A 165 13.65 27.46 27.80
C GLN A 165 15.11 27.64 28.23
N GLU A 166 15.52 26.99 29.31
CA GLU A 166 16.90 27.03 29.83
C GLU A 166 17.73 25.87 29.25
N ASN A 167 18.98 26.11 28.83
CA ASN A 167 19.90 25.08 28.32
C ASN A 167 19.42 24.30 27.08
N ARG A 168 18.40 24.80 26.36
CA ARG A 168 17.88 24.17 25.12
C ARG A 168 18.98 23.86 24.12
N GLU A 169 19.84 24.85 23.84
CA GLU A 169 20.96 24.71 22.90
C GLU A 169 21.91 23.59 23.31
N LYS A 170 22.26 23.53 24.60
CA LYS A 170 23.14 22.50 25.16
C LYS A 170 22.50 21.12 25.07
N LEU A 171 21.22 20.98 25.42
CA LEU A 171 20.49 19.72 25.32
C LEU A 171 20.38 19.26 23.85
N SER A 172 20.04 20.18 22.94
CA SER A 172 19.99 19.87 21.51
C SER A 172 21.34 19.49 20.94
N ALA A 173 22.41 20.15 21.39
CA ALA A 173 23.78 19.84 20.98
C ALA A 173 24.21 18.46 21.50
N ASP A 174 23.87 18.09 22.74
CA ASP A 174 24.16 16.77 23.29
C ASP A 174 23.42 15.66 22.54
N ILE A 175 22.11 15.84 22.28
CA ILE A 175 21.33 14.89 21.49
C ILE A 175 21.91 14.78 20.07
N CYS A 176 22.16 15.91 19.40
CA CYS A 176 22.73 15.93 18.06
C CYS A 176 24.09 15.23 18.02
N ASN A 177 24.98 15.53 18.96
CA ASN A 177 26.30 14.91 19.04
C ASN A 177 26.21 13.39 19.19
N ARG A 178 25.28 12.87 20.01
CA ARG A 178 25.08 11.42 20.17
C ARG A 178 24.52 10.78 18.91
N LEU A 179 23.49 11.40 18.33
CA LEU A 179 22.89 10.90 17.09
C LEU A 179 23.91 10.86 15.93
N VAL A 180 24.83 11.81 15.86
CA VAL A 180 25.85 11.92 14.81
C VAL A 180 27.13 11.13 15.13
N SER A 181 27.46 10.91 16.40
CA SER A 181 28.64 10.11 16.77
C SER A 181 28.46 8.64 16.44
N ASP A 182 27.27 8.13 16.68
CA ASP A 182 26.97 6.69 16.62
C ASP A 182 26.52 6.26 15.21
N VAL A 183 26.18 7.23 14.35
CA VAL A 183 25.70 6.99 12.99
C VAL A 183 26.56 7.77 12.01
N ARG A 184 27.42 7.08 11.27
CA ARG A 184 28.21 7.68 10.18
C ARG A 184 27.98 6.95 8.87
N PHE A 185 27.29 7.63 7.96
CA PHE A 185 27.21 7.22 6.56
C PHE A 185 28.32 7.94 5.79
N ASN A 186 29.44 7.26 5.57
CA ASN A 186 30.55 7.84 4.83
C ASN A 186 30.30 7.67 3.33
N ILE A 187 30.20 8.79 2.62
CA ILE A 187 29.93 8.81 1.18
C ILE A 187 31.09 9.47 0.48
N ASN A 188 31.70 8.78 -0.47
CA ASN A 188 32.75 9.35 -1.31
C ASN A 188 32.11 10.05 -2.50
N ILE A 189 32.24 11.36 -2.59
CA ILE A 189 31.71 12.14 -3.71
C ILE A 189 32.89 12.83 -4.41
N PRO A 190 33.07 12.67 -5.73
CA PRO A 190 34.03 13.46 -6.47
C PRO A 190 33.76 14.95 -6.25
N VAL A 191 34.79 15.76 -5.96
CA VAL A 191 34.64 17.19 -5.66
C VAL A 191 33.86 17.92 -6.76
N ARG A 192 34.07 17.54 -8.01
CA ARG A 192 33.32 18.07 -9.17
C ARG A 192 31.82 17.78 -9.09
N TRP A 193 31.45 16.55 -8.71
CA TRP A 193 30.05 16.15 -8.55
C TRP A 193 29.40 16.83 -7.36
N TYR A 194 30.16 17.07 -6.30
CA TYR A 194 29.70 17.84 -5.15
C TYR A 194 29.48 19.32 -5.51
N ALA A 195 30.40 19.94 -6.26
CA ALA A 195 30.20 21.30 -6.79
C ALA A 195 28.97 21.37 -7.72
N PHE A 196 28.77 20.35 -8.55
CA PHE A 196 27.58 20.22 -9.38
C PHE A 196 26.29 20.14 -8.55
N ASP A 197 26.25 19.34 -7.48
CA ASP A 197 25.11 19.25 -6.55
C ASP A 197 24.75 20.62 -5.93
N LEU A 198 25.76 21.39 -5.50
CA LEU A 198 25.56 22.74 -4.97
C LEU A 198 24.98 23.67 -6.02
N ASP A 199 25.49 23.63 -7.25
CA ASP A 199 25.02 24.48 -8.35
C ASP A 199 23.59 24.15 -8.76
N ILE A 200 23.21 22.87 -8.89
CA ILE A 200 21.82 22.50 -9.23
C ILE A 200 20.85 22.90 -8.11
N LYS A 201 21.24 22.78 -6.84
CA LYS A 201 20.42 23.21 -5.69
C LYS A 201 20.24 24.72 -5.66
N ASN A 202 21.30 25.46 -5.94
CA ASN A 202 21.27 26.91 -6.04
C ASN A 202 20.45 27.41 -7.24
N GLU A 203 20.49 26.71 -8.37
CA GLU A 203 19.67 27.07 -9.52
C GLU A 203 18.20 26.73 -9.28
N ALA A 204 17.92 25.53 -8.77
CA ALA A 204 16.56 25.08 -8.44
C ALA A 204 15.89 25.90 -7.33
N SER A 205 16.66 26.55 -6.45
CA SER A 205 16.14 27.43 -5.39
C SER A 205 15.73 28.82 -5.88
N LYS A 206 16.21 29.24 -7.06
CA LYS A 206 15.76 30.47 -7.74
C LYS A 206 14.38 30.30 -8.36
N GLU A 207 14.08 29.08 -8.79
CA GLU A 207 12.77 28.68 -9.31
C GLU A 207 11.85 28.25 -8.17
N THR A 208 10.54 28.28 -8.43
CA THR A 208 9.56 27.75 -7.46
C THR A 208 9.71 26.23 -7.36
N HIS A 209 9.67 25.69 -6.14
CA HIS A 209 9.50 24.25 -5.83
C HIS A 209 10.73 23.31 -5.89
N GLY A 210 11.96 23.82 -6.04
CA GLY A 210 13.16 22.98 -5.89
C GLY A 210 13.27 21.87 -6.95
N MET A 211 12.96 22.22 -8.19
CA MET A 211 13.07 21.35 -9.37
C MET A 211 13.96 22.01 -10.41
N ILE A 212 14.59 21.20 -11.25
CA ILE A 212 15.44 21.68 -12.33
C ILE A 212 15.29 20.79 -13.56
N SER A 213 15.33 21.40 -14.75
CA SER A 213 15.26 20.67 -16.01
C SER A 213 16.59 19.96 -16.31
N LEU A 214 16.53 18.85 -17.05
CA LEU A 214 17.74 18.15 -17.49
C LEU A 214 18.64 19.03 -18.37
N GLU A 215 18.07 19.91 -19.21
CA GLU A 215 18.85 20.84 -20.03
C GLU A 215 19.59 21.89 -19.19
N SER A 216 18.98 22.35 -18.10
CA SER A 216 19.65 23.21 -17.11
C SER A 216 20.80 22.46 -16.42
N CYS A 217 20.60 21.18 -16.07
CA CYS A 217 21.66 20.32 -15.55
C CYS A 217 22.84 20.19 -16.52
N TYR A 218 22.60 19.97 -17.82
CA TYR A 218 23.68 19.93 -18.81
C TYR A 218 24.42 21.26 -18.91
N SER A 219 23.69 22.38 -18.85
CA SER A 219 24.29 23.72 -18.88
C SER A 219 25.17 24.00 -17.65
N ILE A 220 24.79 23.47 -16.48
CA ILE A 220 25.60 23.51 -15.25
C ILE A 220 26.83 22.61 -15.39
N GLY A 221 26.63 21.36 -15.82
CA GLY A 221 27.70 20.39 -16.02
C GLY A 221 28.77 20.89 -16.99
N GLN A 222 28.37 21.54 -18.09
CA GLN A 222 29.30 22.12 -19.05
C GLN A 222 30.22 23.18 -18.41
N ARG A 223 29.72 24.01 -17.49
CA ARG A 223 30.54 24.98 -16.75
C ARG A 223 31.55 24.32 -15.80
N LEU A 224 31.27 23.09 -15.40
CA LEU A 224 32.12 22.25 -14.55
C LEU A 224 32.95 21.23 -15.35
N GLU A 225 33.01 21.39 -16.68
CA GLU A 225 33.74 20.51 -17.60
C GLU A 225 33.25 19.04 -17.55
N MET A 226 31.96 18.86 -17.30
CA MET A 226 31.27 17.56 -17.37
C MET A 226 30.55 17.45 -18.71
N ASP A 227 30.77 16.34 -19.42
CA ASP A 227 29.95 16.00 -20.58
C ASP A 227 28.54 15.50 -20.15
N LYS A 228 27.63 15.34 -21.12
CA LYS A 228 26.25 14.93 -20.84
C LYS A 228 26.17 13.55 -20.16
N GLU A 229 27.03 12.61 -20.55
CA GLU A 229 27.06 11.26 -19.98
C GLU A 229 27.56 11.28 -18.53
N GLU A 230 28.55 12.13 -18.22
CA GLU A 230 29.02 12.36 -16.86
C GLU A 230 27.94 13.03 -16.00
N VAL A 231 27.19 14.01 -16.55
CA VAL A 231 26.06 14.63 -15.83
C VAL A 231 25.00 13.60 -15.48
N GLU A 232 24.60 12.73 -16.40
CA GLU A 232 23.61 11.69 -16.13
C GLU A 232 24.10 10.68 -15.08
N ARG A 233 25.37 10.23 -15.19
CA ARG A 233 25.98 9.35 -14.17
C ARG A 233 26.03 10.03 -12.80
N CYS A 234 26.38 11.31 -12.76
CA CYS A 234 26.38 12.09 -11.53
C CYS A 234 24.97 12.18 -10.93
N LEU A 235 23.95 12.49 -11.73
CA LEU A 235 22.56 12.58 -11.25
C LEU A 235 22.03 11.23 -10.74
N ILE A 236 22.35 10.12 -11.41
CA ILE A 236 21.99 8.77 -10.95
C ILE A 236 22.69 8.46 -9.63
N TYR A 237 23.95 8.84 -9.48
CA TYR A 237 24.69 8.67 -8.22
C TYR A 237 24.13 9.54 -7.08
N LEU A 238 23.81 10.80 -7.35
CA LEU A 238 23.19 11.69 -6.36
C LEU A 238 21.78 11.20 -5.96
N ASP A 239 21.02 10.61 -6.90
CA ASP A 239 19.75 9.94 -6.62
C ASP A 239 19.93 8.71 -5.71
N SER A 240 20.92 7.85 -5.98
CA SER A 240 21.19 6.69 -5.12
C SER A 240 21.55 7.10 -3.69
N MET A 241 22.17 8.26 -3.52
CA MET A 241 22.50 8.84 -2.21
C MET A 241 21.40 9.76 -1.63
N ARG A 242 20.29 9.97 -2.35
CA ARG A 242 19.16 10.85 -1.97
C ARG A 242 19.52 12.31 -1.73
N LEU A 243 20.60 12.79 -2.34
CA LEU A 243 20.95 14.21 -2.35
C LEU A 243 20.07 15.01 -3.33
N CYS A 244 19.55 14.33 -4.35
CA CYS A 244 18.45 14.75 -5.20
C CYS A 244 17.59 13.52 -5.54
N ILE A 245 16.50 13.71 -6.28
CA ILE A 245 15.71 12.62 -6.86
C ILE A 245 15.62 12.76 -8.37
N TYR A 246 16.01 11.71 -9.08
CA TYR A 246 16.03 11.68 -10.54
C TYR A 246 15.40 10.39 -11.10
N TYR A 247 14.14 10.49 -11.51
CA TYR A 247 13.40 9.38 -12.13
C TYR A 247 13.76 9.20 -13.60
N HIS A 248 15.04 8.98 -13.90
CA HIS A 248 15.58 9.02 -15.27
C HIS A 248 14.85 8.11 -16.30
N LYS A 249 14.22 7.01 -15.85
CA LYS A 249 13.42 6.12 -16.73
C LYS A 249 11.97 6.56 -16.93
N LEU A 250 11.41 7.33 -16.00
CA LEU A 250 9.98 7.69 -15.96
C LEU A 250 9.75 9.16 -16.32
N LEU A 251 10.54 10.04 -15.70
CA LEU A 251 10.51 11.49 -15.87
C LEU A 251 11.94 11.99 -16.18
N PRO A 252 12.52 11.63 -17.35
CA PRO A 252 13.90 11.95 -17.68
C PRO A 252 14.19 13.46 -17.72
N HIS A 253 13.17 14.29 -17.92
CA HIS A 253 13.30 15.71 -18.18
C HIS A 253 13.43 16.58 -16.91
N VAL A 254 13.18 16.03 -15.72
CA VAL A 254 13.13 16.78 -14.46
C VAL A 254 13.90 16.09 -13.34
N VAL A 255 14.63 16.89 -12.56
CA VAL A 255 15.35 16.48 -11.34
C VAL A 255 14.77 17.26 -10.16
N PHE A 256 14.49 16.57 -9.06
CA PHE A 256 13.99 17.15 -7.81
C PHE A 256 15.16 17.35 -6.86
N THR A 257 15.52 18.58 -6.56
CA THR A 257 16.54 18.91 -5.54
C THR A 257 15.93 19.08 -4.16
N ASN A 258 14.61 19.27 -4.10
CA ASN A 258 13.81 19.28 -2.88
C ASN A 258 12.49 18.52 -3.09
N LEU A 259 12.16 17.62 -2.16
CA LEU A 259 10.93 16.82 -2.18
C LEU A 259 9.68 17.55 -1.69
N GLN A 260 9.82 18.72 -1.07
CA GLN A 260 8.73 19.39 -0.38
C GLN A 260 7.49 19.56 -1.26
N PHE A 261 7.67 19.92 -2.54
CA PHE A 261 6.52 20.07 -3.44
C PHE A 261 5.76 18.76 -3.70
N LEU A 262 6.45 17.64 -3.87
CA LEU A 262 5.80 16.33 -4.04
C LEU A 262 5.05 15.94 -2.76
N ILE A 263 5.64 16.21 -1.60
CA ILE A 263 5.02 15.99 -0.29
C ILE A 263 3.79 16.89 -0.13
N ASP A 264 3.86 18.16 -0.52
CA ASP A 264 2.75 19.12 -0.45
C ASP A 264 1.59 18.70 -1.37
N CYS A 265 1.90 18.23 -2.58
CA CYS A 265 0.90 17.69 -3.50
C CYS A 265 0.13 16.53 -2.85
N LEU A 266 0.86 15.56 -2.29
CA LEU A 266 0.26 14.42 -1.61
C LEU A 266 -0.48 14.82 -0.33
N SER A 267 0.07 15.78 0.43
CA SER A 267 -0.56 16.31 1.63
C SER A 267 -1.88 16.98 1.35
N ASN A 268 -1.98 17.74 0.27
CA ASN A 268 -3.21 18.38 -0.15
C ASN A 268 -4.29 17.34 -0.51
N ILE A 269 -3.92 16.24 -1.18
CA ILE A 269 -4.85 15.13 -1.47
C ILE A 269 -5.28 14.43 -0.17
N VAL A 270 -4.33 14.10 0.72
CA VAL A 270 -4.60 13.45 2.02
C VAL A 270 -5.53 14.31 2.87
N CYS A 271 -5.30 15.62 2.93
CA CYS A 271 -6.12 16.58 3.68
C CYS A 271 -7.59 16.52 3.28
N VAL A 272 -7.92 16.41 1.99
CA VAL A 272 -9.31 16.29 1.51
C VAL A 272 -9.99 15.05 2.08
N SER A 273 -9.28 13.92 2.16
CA SER A 273 -9.83 12.68 2.71
C SER A 273 -10.05 12.75 4.22
N PHE A 274 -9.25 13.53 4.96
CA PHE A 274 -9.17 13.42 6.41
C PHE A 274 -9.78 14.58 7.20
N VAL A 275 -9.64 15.82 6.70
CA VAL A 275 -9.92 17.05 7.46
C VAL A 275 -11.37 17.50 7.24
N ASP A 276 -12.07 17.83 8.32
CA ASP A 276 -13.46 18.29 8.25
C ASP A 276 -13.56 19.76 7.83
N LYS A 277 -12.63 20.60 8.27
CA LYS A 277 -12.62 22.06 8.01
C LYS A 277 -11.68 22.46 6.86
N LEU A 278 -11.89 21.91 5.66
CA LEU A 278 -11.01 22.12 4.49
C LEU A 278 -10.77 23.58 4.11
N LYS A 279 -11.77 24.45 4.28
CA LYS A 279 -11.66 25.90 4.01
C LYS A 279 -10.57 26.62 4.83
N LYS A 280 -10.08 25.99 5.91
CA LYS A 280 -9.00 26.55 6.75
C LYS A 280 -7.59 26.12 6.32
N ILE A 281 -7.48 25.14 5.42
CA ILE A 281 -6.20 24.58 4.96
C ILE A 281 -5.92 25.01 3.53
N LEU A 282 -6.93 24.91 2.67
CA LEU A 282 -6.76 25.18 1.25
C LEU A 282 -6.57 26.68 1.00
N PRO A 283 -5.82 27.05 -0.07
CA PRO A 283 -5.62 28.45 -0.44
C PRO A 283 -6.95 29.21 -0.57
N ASN A 284 -6.95 30.50 -0.21
CA ASN A 284 -8.14 31.35 -0.31
C ASN A 284 -8.69 31.35 -1.75
N GLY A 285 -10.00 31.12 -1.90
CA GLY A 285 -10.66 31.01 -3.22
C GLY A 285 -10.78 29.58 -3.76
N THR A 286 -10.13 28.61 -3.13
CA THR A 286 -10.24 27.19 -3.49
C THR A 286 -11.60 26.63 -3.08
N ILE A 287 -12.39 26.15 -4.04
CA ILE A 287 -13.70 25.54 -3.79
C ILE A 287 -13.68 24.11 -4.32
N ILE A 288 -13.70 23.14 -3.41
CA ILE A 288 -13.88 21.73 -3.74
C ILE A 288 -15.36 21.38 -3.54
N SER A 289 -15.97 20.75 -4.56
CA SER A 289 -17.36 20.31 -4.44
C SER A 289 -17.51 19.17 -3.42
N GLU A 290 -18.63 19.16 -2.68
CA GLU A 290 -18.97 18.07 -1.75
C GLU A 290 -18.97 16.69 -2.43
N LYS A 291 -19.31 16.64 -3.73
CA LYS A 291 -19.25 15.41 -4.53
C LYS A 291 -17.82 14.86 -4.63
N ILE A 292 -16.84 15.72 -4.92
CA ILE A 292 -15.42 15.32 -5.01
C ILE A 292 -14.92 14.86 -3.65
N ILE A 293 -15.23 15.60 -2.58
CA ILE A 293 -14.85 15.23 -1.20
C ILE A 293 -15.43 13.86 -0.84
N HIS A 294 -16.71 13.64 -1.12
CA HIS A 294 -17.39 12.38 -0.84
C HIS A 294 -16.78 11.21 -1.63
N LEU A 295 -16.49 11.38 -2.92
CA LEU A 295 -15.87 10.34 -3.74
C LEU A 295 -14.48 9.95 -3.20
N LEU A 296 -13.64 10.93 -2.85
CA LEU A 296 -12.31 10.62 -2.30
C LEU A 296 -12.42 9.94 -0.93
N ARG A 297 -13.19 10.53 -0.01
CA ARG A 297 -13.28 10.10 1.39
C ARG A 297 -13.93 8.73 1.59
N TYR A 298 -14.99 8.43 0.82
CA TYR A 298 -15.79 7.22 1.03
C TYR A 298 -15.57 6.14 -0.03
N ASN A 299 -15.17 6.54 -1.24
CA ASN A 299 -14.98 5.58 -2.33
C ASN A 299 -13.50 5.33 -2.62
N GLY A 300 -12.61 6.18 -2.12
CA GLY A 300 -11.19 6.17 -2.45
C GLY A 300 -10.95 6.56 -3.91
N THR A 301 -11.82 7.35 -4.53
CA THR A 301 -11.75 7.65 -5.97
C THR A 301 -11.67 9.14 -6.26
N PHE A 302 -10.87 9.53 -7.25
CA PHE A 302 -10.77 10.91 -7.74
C PHE A 302 -10.43 10.95 -9.23
N ASP A 303 -10.54 12.13 -9.83
CA ASP A 303 -10.11 12.43 -11.20
C ASP A 303 -9.26 13.71 -11.22
N GLN A 304 -8.85 14.17 -12.40
CA GLN A 304 -8.00 15.37 -12.51
C GLN A 304 -8.68 16.65 -11.98
N THR A 305 -10.01 16.69 -11.88
CA THR A 305 -10.72 17.88 -11.37
C THR A 305 -10.42 18.13 -9.90
N LEU A 306 -10.08 17.09 -9.13
CA LEU A 306 -9.59 17.26 -7.76
C LEU A 306 -8.29 18.06 -7.77
N LEU A 307 -7.33 17.71 -8.63
CA LEU A 307 -6.03 18.39 -8.70
C LEU A 307 -6.18 19.86 -9.12
N ASP A 308 -7.10 20.13 -10.06
CA ASP A 308 -7.46 21.50 -10.45
C ASP A 308 -8.08 22.27 -9.30
N SER A 309 -8.90 21.60 -8.49
CA SER A 309 -9.56 22.18 -7.32
C SER A 309 -8.65 22.29 -6.09
N LEU A 310 -7.39 21.83 -6.12
CA LEU A 310 -6.46 21.94 -4.99
C LEU A 310 -5.59 23.21 -5.03
N GLY A 311 -5.66 23.98 -6.12
CA GLY A 311 -4.82 25.18 -6.29
C GLY A 311 -3.32 24.87 -6.40
N LEU A 312 -2.96 23.65 -6.80
CA LEU A 312 -1.57 23.23 -6.99
C LEU A 312 -0.98 23.94 -8.22
N THR A 313 0.13 24.67 -8.03
CA THR A 313 0.80 25.39 -9.12
C THR A 313 1.85 24.50 -9.77
N PHE A 314 1.42 23.72 -10.77
CA PHE A 314 2.32 22.92 -11.60
C PHE A 314 3.15 23.81 -12.54
N ILE A 315 4.40 23.41 -12.79
CA ILE A 315 5.34 24.19 -13.61
C ILE A 315 5.24 23.70 -15.06
N HIS A 316 4.76 24.57 -15.94
CA HIS A 316 4.61 24.28 -17.36
C HIS A 316 5.94 23.81 -17.97
N ASN A 317 5.91 22.73 -18.77
CA ASN A 317 7.09 22.07 -19.37
C ASN A 317 8.14 21.48 -18.42
N LEU A 318 7.92 21.50 -17.09
CA LEU A 318 8.85 20.91 -16.13
C LEU A 318 8.21 19.78 -15.31
N PHE A 319 7.03 20.01 -14.74
CA PHE A 319 6.31 18.99 -13.99
C PHE A 319 4.80 19.26 -13.99
N SER A 320 4.05 18.38 -14.64
CA SER A 320 2.61 18.50 -14.87
C SER A 320 1.78 17.58 -13.96
N LYS A 321 0.46 17.77 -13.96
CA LYS A 321 -0.51 16.85 -13.33
C LYS A 321 -0.35 15.41 -13.83
N LYS A 322 -0.06 15.24 -15.13
CA LYS A 322 0.12 13.92 -15.74
C LYS A 322 1.38 13.24 -15.20
N ASP A 323 2.46 14.01 -14.98
CA ASP A 323 3.71 13.50 -14.41
C ASP A 323 3.51 13.05 -12.96
N LEU A 324 2.74 13.81 -12.16
CA LEU A 324 2.36 13.39 -10.81
C LEU A 324 1.57 12.08 -10.83
N LEU A 325 0.53 11.98 -11.67
CA LEU A 325 -0.31 10.78 -11.75
C LEU A 325 0.51 9.56 -12.21
N LEU A 326 1.39 9.74 -13.20
CA LEU A 326 2.31 8.72 -13.67
C LEU A 326 3.24 8.23 -12.55
N LEU A 327 3.76 9.15 -11.74
CA LEU A 327 4.59 8.83 -10.58
C LEU A 327 3.81 8.00 -9.54
N LEU A 328 2.60 8.43 -9.19
CA LEU A 328 1.74 7.73 -8.24
C LEU A 328 1.34 6.33 -8.72
N GLN A 329 1.09 6.15 -10.01
CA GLN A 329 0.85 4.84 -10.60
C GLN A 329 2.08 3.95 -10.55
N LYS A 330 3.27 4.51 -10.88
CA LYS A 330 4.53 3.76 -10.84
C LYS A 330 4.85 3.24 -9.44
N PHE A 331 4.58 4.04 -8.40
CA PHE A 331 4.73 3.65 -7.00
C PHE A 331 3.56 2.84 -6.44
N ARG A 332 2.60 2.45 -7.28
CA ARG A 332 1.42 1.66 -6.89
C ARG A 332 0.67 2.31 -5.72
N VAL A 333 0.61 3.64 -5.71
CA VAL A 333 -0.22 4.42 -4.77
C VAL A 333 -1.65 4.49 -5.29
N ILE A 334 -1.79 4.62 -6.61
CA ILE A 334 -3.08 4.70 -7.29
C ILE A 334 -3.19 3.68 -8.42
N SER A 335 -4.40 3.21 -8.68
CA SER A 335 -4.76 2.45 -9.88
C SER A 335 -5.71 3.27 -10.75
N SER A 336 -5.59 3.15 -12.07
CA SER A 336 -6.63 3.64 -12.97
C SER A 336 -7.92 2.83 -12.79
N ILE A 337 -9.05 3.48 -13.02
CA ILE A 337 -10.37 2.85 -13.12
C ILE A 337 -10.81 2.99 -14.58
N GLU A 338 -10.96 1.87 -15.27
CA GLU A 338 -11.49 1.85 -16.62
C GLU A 338 -12.97 2.25 -16.58
N THR A 339 -13.30 3.39 -17.20
CA THR A 339 -14.67 3.84 -17.37
C THR A 339 -14.98 4.08 -18.85
N PRO A 340 -16.23 3.88 -19.31
CA PRO A 340 -16.62 4.15 -20.70
C PRO A 340 -16.48 5.63 -21.11
N GLN A 341 -16.37 6.52 -20.13
CA GLN A 341 -16.22 7.96 -20.32
C GLN A 341 -14.71 8.26 -20.31
N ASP A 342 -14.20 9.01 -21.31
CA ASP A 342 -12.77 9.37 -21.49
C ASP A 342 -12.12 10.13 -20.32
N ASP A 343 -12.85 10.35 -19.22
CA ASP A 343 -12.33 10.96 -18.00
C ASP A 343 -11.66 9.91 -17.12
N ALA A 344 -10.33 9.85 -17.17
CA ALA A 344 -9.54 8.96 -16.33
C ALA A 344 -9.82 9.18 -14.84
N LYS A 345 -10.41 8.18 -14.19
CA LYS A 345 -10.59 8.10 -12.74
C LYS A 345 -9.52 7.23 -12.12
N TYR A 346 -9.18 7.52 -10.87
CA TYR A 346 -8.14 6.83 -10.11
C TYR A 346 -8.69 6.36 -8.77
N PHE A 347 -8.22 5.19 -8.34
CA PHE A 347 -8.47 4.62 -7.02
C PHE A 347 -7.22 4.72 -6.15
N ILE A 348 -7.38 5.18 -4.91
CA ILE A 348 -6.31 5.42 -3.95
C ILE A 348 -6.65 4.78 -2.59
N PRO A 349 -6.31 3.50 -2.36
CA PRO A 349 -6.77 2.73 -1.20
C PRO A 349 -6.23 3.24 0.13
N ILE A 350 -5.04 3.85 0.13
CA ILE A 350 -4.38 4.38 1.33
C ILE A 350 -5.17 5.49 2.06
N LEU A 351 -6.06 6.19 1.34
CA LEU A 351 -6.90 7.26 1.88
C LEU A 351 -8.27 6.77 2.38
N LEU A 352 -8.57 5.48 2.19
CA LEU A 352 -9.81 4.92 2.68
C LEU A 352 -9.89 4.98 4.21
N PRO A 353 -11.10 4.89 4.77
CA PRO A 353 -11.28 4.80 6.21
C PRO A 353 -10.50 3.63 6.81
N ALA A 354 -9.82 3.88 7.93
CA ALA A 354 -9.02 2.88 8.64
C ALA A 354 -9.85 2.00 9.59
N GLU A 355 -11.19 2.05 9.54
CA GLU A 355 -11.99 1.21 10.42
C GLU A 355 -11.82 -0.28 10.03
N SER A 356 -11.91 -1.16 11.01
CA SER A 356 -11.88 -2.59 10.78
C SER A 356 -13.22 -3.09 10.26
N LEU A 357 -13.17 -4.18 9.49
CA LEU A 357 -14.39 -4.90 9.11
C LEU A 357 -15.06 -5.45 10.38
N SER A 358 -16.39 -5.31 10.48
CA SER A 358 -17.14 -5.84 11.62
C SER A 358 -17.00 -7.37 11.71
N GLU A 359 -16.97 -7.92 12.93
CA GLU A 359 -16.89 -9.38 13.13
C GLU A 359 -18.06 -10.11 12.47
N LYS A 360 -19.25 -9.50 12.42
CA LYS A 360 -20.39 -10.04 11.68
C LYS A 360 -20.10 -10.18 10.18
N SER A 361 -19.54 -9.14 9.57
CA SER A 361 -19.14 -9.16 8.16
C SER A 361 -18.05 -10.19 7.90
N LYS A 362 -17.02 -10.27 8.75
CA LYS A 362 -15.96 -11.29 8.64
C LYS A 362 -16.54 -12.70 8.69
N ASN A 363 -17.42 -12.96 9.65
CA ASN A 363 -18.07 -14.26 9.80
C ASN A 363 -18.93 -14.62 8.57
N LEU A 364 -19.68 -13.67 8.00
CA LEU A 364 -20.46 -13.89 6.79
C LEU A 364 -19.58 -14.28 5.60
N ILE A 365 -18.43 -13.63 5.43
CA ILE A 365 -17.46 -13.95 4.36
C ILE A 365 -16.82 -15.33 4.61
N ALA A 366 -16.41 -15.59 5.85
CA ALA A 366 -15.75 -16.83 6.25
C ALA A 366 -16.68 -18.06 6.23
N THR A 367 -17.99 -17.88 6.43
CA THR A 367 -18.96 -18.99 6.42
C THR A 367 -18.95 -19.75 5.09
N ASN A 368 -18.64 -19.05 4.00
CA ASN A 368 -18.70 -19.60 2.65
C ASN A 368 -17.34 -19.87 2.02
N SER A 369 -16.22 -19.57 2.70
CA SER A 369 -14.88 -19.69 2.11
C SER A 369 -13.80 -19.99 3.16
N VAL A 370 -12.83 -20.82 2.77
CA VAL A 370 -11.62 -21.04 3.58
C VAL A 370 -10.58 -20.02 3.10
N PRO A 371 -10.09 -19.11 3.97
CA PRO A 371 -9.13 -18.12 3.56
C PRO A 371 -7.73 -18.72 3.34
N LEU A 372 -7.03 -18.17 2.35
CA LEU A 372 -5.58 -18.24 2.24
C LEU A 372 -4.98 -17.20 3.20
N PHE A 373 -4.03 -17.60 4.01
CA PHE A 373 -3.28 -16.74 4.91
C PHE A 373 -1.92 -16.44 4.32
N ILE A 374 -1.63 -15.15 4.13
CA ILE A 374 -0.30 -14.68 3.76
C ILE A 374 0.35 -14.13 5.02
N THR A 375 1.46 -14.73 5.43
CA THR A 375 2.24 -14.34 6.61
C THR A 375 3.70 -14.14 6.23
N PHE A 376 4.42 -13.45 7.12
CA PHE A 376 5.86 -13.18 7.01
C PHE A 376 6.47 -13.59 8.34
N ASP A 377 7.39 -14.56 8.38
CA ASP A 377 8.21 -14.99 9.53
C ASP A 377 7.65 -14.77 10.97
N ASN A 378 6.34 -14.96 11.17
CA ASN A 378 5.58 -14.64 12.39
C ASN A 378 5.71 -13.17 12.90
N LYS A 379 5.90 -12.19 12.00
CA LYS A 379 6.13 -10.78 12.32
C LYS A 379 5.00 -9.88 11.78
N LEU A 380 4.85 -8.69 12.38
CA LEU A 380 3.83 -7.70 12.00
C LEU A 380 3.87 -7.39 10.49
N MET A 381 2.71 -7.10 9.91
CA MET A 381 2.54 -6.66 8.52
C MET A 381 3.39 -5.44 8.19
N LEU A 382 4.13 -5.47 7.09
CA LEU A 382 4.96 -4.34 6.67
C LEU A 382 4.11 -3.15 6.20
N GLN A 383 4.62 -1.94 6.40
CA GLN A 383 3.93 -0.69 6.02
C GLN A 383 3.79 -0.57 4.50
N GLY A 384 2.68 -0.01 4.03
CA GLY A 384 2.38 0.15 2.60
C GLY A 384 2.10 -1.15 1.83
N LEU A 385 2.50 -2.33 2.33
CA LEU A 385 2.44 -3.58 1.58
C LEU A 385 1.03 -3.96 1.13
N PHE A 386 0.04 -3.85 2.03
CA PHE A 386 -1.36 -4.15 1.71
C PHE A 386 -1.95 -3.22 0.63
N PRO A 387 -1.93 -1.87 0.77
CA PRO A 387 -2.45 -1.00 -0.28
C PRO A 387 -1.69 -1.15 -1.60
N THR A 388 -0.37 -1.36 -1.58
CA THR A 388 0.43 -1.63 -2.78
C THR A 388 0.04 -2.95 -3.45
N LEU A 389 -0.28 -4.01 -2.68
CA LEU A 389 -0.81 -5.27 -3.21
C LEU A 389 -2.14 -5.06 -3.93
N VAL A 390 -3.06 -4.32 -3.31
CA VAL A 390 -4.36 -4.00 -3.93
C VAL A 390 -4.18 -3.27 -5.25
N VAL A 391 -3.34 -2.24 -5.29
CA VAL A 391 -3.06 -1.49 -6.52
C VAL A 391 -2.33 -2.35 -7.56
N SER A 392 -1.44 -3.24 -7.12
CA SER A 392 -0.74 -4.17 -8.01
C SER A 392 -1.69 -5.16 -8.67
N LEU A 393 -2.69 -5.69 -7.94
CA LEU A 393 -3.73 -6.56 -8.49
C LEU A 393 -4.63 -5.81 -9.49
N LEU A 394 -5.06 -4.60 -9.15
CA LEU A 394 -5.88 -3.76 -10.05
C LEU A 394 -5.13 -3.33 -11.32
N GLY A 395 -3.82 -3.15 -11.23
CA GLY A 395 -2.97 -2.75 -12.35
C GLY A 395 -2.38 -3.91 -13.15
N ARG A 396 -2.93 -5.13 -13.05
CA ARG A 396 -2.52 -6.28 -13.86
C ARG A 396 -3.09 -6.20 -15.27
N GLU A 397 -2.26 -6.54 -16.25
CA GLU A 397 -2.68 -6.66 -17.65
C GLU A 397 -3.02 -8.11 -18.04
N GLU A 398 -2.44 -9.08 -17.34
CA GLU A 398 -2.66 -10.52 -17.53
C GLU A 398 -3.84 -11.04 -16.71
N GLU A 399 -4.56 -12.04 -17.26
CA GLU A 399 -5.64 -12.71 -16.54
C GLU A 399 -5.14 -13.48 -15.30
N PRO A 400 -5.93 -13.53 -14.22
CA PRO A 400 -7.21 -12.86 -14.05
C PRO A 400 -7.04 -11.34 -13.82
N LYS A 401 -7.83 -10.53 -14.54
CA LYS A 401 -7.94 -9.09 -14.27
C LYS A 401 -8.83 -8.81 -13.06
N PHE A 402 -8.57 -7.70 -12.37
CA PHE A 402 -9.30 -7.32 -11.16
C PHE A 402 -9.95 -5.94 -11.27
N PHE A 403 -11.18 -5.85 -10.78
CA PHE A 403 -11.96 -4.62 -10.72
C PHE A 403 -12.41 -4.36 -9.29
N ILE A 404 -12.63 -3.11 -8.92
CA ILE A 404 -13.15 -2.79 -7.58
C ILE A 404 -14.61 -3.25 -7.53
N ASP A 405 -14.91 -4.20 -6.66
CA ASP A 405 -16.26 -4.78 -6.64
C ASP A 405 -17.29 -3.80 -6.05
N SER A 406 -18.55 -4.08 -6.36
CA SER A 406 -19.70 -3.33 -5.90
C SER A 406 -19.95 -3.48 -4.41
N ARG A 407 -20.65 -2.48 -3.86
CA ARG A 407 -21.08 -2.46 -2.47
C ARG A 407 -22.16 -3.50 -2.25
N THR A 408 -21.98 -4.33 -1.22
CA THR A 408 -22.98 -5.32 -0.79
C THR A 408 -23.34 -5.12 0.67
N PHE A 409 -24.32 -5.87 1.17
CA PHE A 409 -24.77 -5.75 2.56
C PHE A 409 -23.66 -6.13 3.55
N GLU A 410 -22.93 -7.22 3.26
CA GLU A 410 -21.81 -7.72 4.05
C GLU A 410 -20.56 -6.85 3.91
N PHE A 411 -20.43 -6.13 2.78
CA PHE A 411 -19.29 -5.29 2.46
C PHE A 411 -19.75 -3.94 1.84
N PRO A 412 -20.25 -3.01 2.67
CA PRO A 412 -20.93 -1.80 2.18
C PRO A 412 -19.99 -0.74 1.61
N ARG A 413 -18.69 -0.82 1.91
CA ARG A 413 -17.66 0.08 1.40
C ARG A 413 -16.29 -0.57 1.44
N GLN A 414 -15.40 -0.07 0.58
CA GLN A 414 -13.97 -0.37 0.63
C GLN A 414 -13.36 0.31 1.85
N LEU A 415 -12.39 -0.33 2.50
CA LEU A 415 -11.69 0.14 3.69
C LEU A 415 -10.18 0.09 3.44
N ARG A 416 -9.40 0.85 4.22
CA ARG A 416 -7.94 0.86 4.08
C ARG A 416 -7.31 -0.51 4.31
N HIS A 417 -7.88 -1.28 5.25
CA HIS A 417 -7.40 -2.59 5.67
C HIS A 417 -8.30 -3.74 5.18
N ALA A 418 -9.30 -3.45 4.34
CA ALA A 418 -10.14 -4.48 3.76
C ALA A 418 -10.68 -4.03 2.40
N VAL A 419 -10.45 -4.83 1.36
CA VAL A 419 -10.86 -4.53 -0.02
C VAL A 419 -11.57 -5.73 -0.64
N LYS A 420 -12.63 -5.47 -1.40
CA LYS A 420 -13.36 -6.44 -2.20
C LYS A 420 -13.13 -6.17 -3.68
N LEU A 421 -12.55 -7.14 -4.38
CA LEU A 421 -12.27 -7.11 -5.82
C LEU A 421 -13.13 -8.14 -6.55
N TYR A 422 -13.42 -7.88 -7.82
CA TYR A 422 -14.10 -8.81 -8.73
C TYR A 422 -13.12 -9.25 -9.82
N ALA A 423 -13.04 -10.56 -10.05
CA ALA A 423 -12.27 -11.17 -11.13
C ALA A 423 -13.23 -11.77 -12.17
N PRO A 424 -13.46 -11.12 -13.34
CA PRO A 424 -14.44 -11.55 -14.32
C PRO A 424 -14.18 -12.95 -14.88
N SER A 425 -12.93 -13.24 -15.25
CA SER A 425 -12.52 -14.56 -15.78
C SER A 425 -12.66 -15.70 -14.76
N LEU A 426 -12.71 -15.38 -13.46
CA LEU A 426 -12.97 -16.34 -12.40
C LEU A 426 -14.44 -16.35 -11.94
N PHE A 427 -15.27 -15.46 -12.49
CA PHE A 427 -16.66 -15.21 -12.14
C PHE A 427 -16.89 -15.04 -10.63
N ALA A 428 -15.96 -14.38 -9.94
CA ALA A 428 -15.94 -14.41 -8.48
C ALA A 428 -15.35 -13.17 -7.81
N ALA A 429 -15.74 -12.97 -6.56
CA ALA A 429 -15.18 -11.94 -5.70
C ALA A 429 -13.99 -12.48 -4.90
N VAL A 430 -13.01 -11.59 -4.68
CA VAL A 430 -11.84 -11.79 -3.84
C VAL A 430 -11.86 -10.73 -2.75
N PHE A 431 -11.94 -11.15 -1.49
CA PHE A 431 -11.82 -10.25 -0.34
C PHE A 431 -10.40 -10.35 0.22
N LEU A 432 -9.76 -9.20 0.35
CA LEU A 432 -8.43 -9.04 0.93
C LEU A 432 -8.59 -8.29 2.24
N CYS A 433 -8.14 -8.88 3.35
CA CYS A 433 -8.24 -8.27 4.68
C CYS A 433 -6.86 -8.26 5.34
N GLU A 434 -6.37 -7.08 5.68
CA GLU A 434 -5.15 -6.90 6.46
C GLU A 434 -5.45 -7.05 7.96
N ASN A 435 -4.71 -7.96 8.60
CA ASN A 435 -4.64 -8.12 10.05
C ASN A 435 -3.24 -7.74 10.53
N ASN A 436 -3.01 -7.72 11.85
CA ASN A 436 -1.71 -7.32 12.41
C ASN A 436 -0.52 -8.16 11.89
N GLU A 437 -0.72 -9.46 11.65
CA GLU A 437 0.34 -10.43 11.31
C GLU A 437 0.10 -11.15 9.97
N SER A 438 -0.98 -10.82 9.26
CA SER A 438 -1.37 -11.55 8.05
C SER A 438 -2.23 -10.74 7.09
N ILE A 439 -2.26 -11.18 5.84
CA ILE A 439 -3.32 -10.84 4.88
C ILE A 439 -4.18 -12.09 4.69
N ASP A 440 -5.46 -11.98 5.03
CA ASP A 440 -6.44 -13.02 4.76
C ASP A 440 -7.05 -12.79 3.38
N VAL A 441 -7.07 -13.85 2.56
CA VAL A 441 -7.70 -13.82 1.24
C VAL A 441 -8.86 -14.79 1.19
N TYR A 442 -10.07 -14.26 1.03
CA TYR A 442 -11.29 -15.05 0.86
C TYR A 442 -11.72 -15.02 -0.59
N PHE A 443 -12.11 -16.17 -1.13
CA PHE A 443 -12.51 -16.34 -2.53
C PHE A 443 -13.89 -16.99 -2.62
N THR A 444 -14.78 -16.40 -3.41
CA THR A 444 -16.17 -16.90 -3.57
C THR A 444 -16.36 -17.80 -4.79
N GLY A 445 -15.32 -17.97 -5.61
CA GLY A 445 -15.41 -18.71 -6.87
C GLY A 445 -15.21 -20.21 -6.72
N CYS A 446 -15.11 -20.89 -7.86
CA CYS A 446 -14.95 -22.33 -7.86
C CYS A 446 -13.57 -22.75 -7.31
N PRO A 447 -13.49 -23.76 -6.41
CA PRO A 447 -12.24 -24.17 -5.78
C PRO A 447 -11.08 -24.45 -6.75
N GLN A 448 -11.34 -24.91 -7.97
CA GLN A 448 -10.26 -25.13 -8.95
C GLN A 448 -9.40 -23.88 -9.24
N HIS A 449 -9.98 -22.68 -9.12
CA HIS A 449 -9.27 -21.44 -9.38
C HIS A 449 -8.42 -20.99 -8.19
N CYS A 450 -8.59 -21.58 -6.99
CA CYS A 450 -7.84 -21.22 -5.78
C CYS A 450 -6.32 -21.26 -6.03
N TYR A 451 -5.80 -22.36 -6.57
CA TYR A 451 -4.36 -22.55 -6.76
C TYR A 451 -3.77 -21.53 -7.74
N HIS A 452 -4.47 -21.25 -8.83
CA HIS A 452 -4.06 -20.22 -9.79
C HIS A 452 -4.14 -18.81 -9.19
N LEU A 453 -5.24 -18.48 -8.51
CA LEU A 453 -5.41 -17.20 -7.82
C LEU A 453 -4.33 -16.97 -6.76
N ARG A 454 -3.93 -18.02 -6.02
CA ARG A 454 -2.79 -17.93 -5.07
C ARG A 454 -1.50 -17.53 -5.76
N LYS A 455 -1.17 -18.11 -6.93
CA LYS A 455 0.02 -17.73 -7.70
C LYS A 455 -0.05 -16.26 -8.12
N VAL A 456 -1.19 -15.84 -8.64
CA VAL A 456 -1.45 -14.45 -9.07
C VAL A 456 -1.27 -13.45 -7.93
N ILE A 457 -1.75 -13.79 -6.73
CA ILE A 457 -1.57 -12.95 -5.53
C ILE A 457 -0.11 -12.89 -5.11
N LEU A 458 0.60 -14.02 -5.12
CA LEU A 458 2.02 -14.08 -4.79
C LEU A 458 2.88 -13.27 -5.78
N GLU A 459 2.56 -13.33 -7.06
CA GLU A 459 3.20 -12.50 -8.10
C GLU A 459 2.96 -11.01 -7.84
N ALA A 460 1.70 -10.61 -7.60
CA ALA A 460 1.36 -9.22 -7.30
C ALA A 460 2.03 -8.73 -6.01
N LEU A 461 2.21 -9.63 -5.04
CA LEU A 461 2.93 -9.35 -3.81
C LEU A 461 4.43 -9.18 -4.05
N SER A 462 5.06 -10.03 -4.87
CA SER A 462 6.48 -9.85 -5.28
C SER A 462 6.69 -8.53 -6.01
N VAL A 463 5.75 -8.12 -6.88
CA VAL A 463 5.77 -6.77 -7.50
C VAL A 463 5.69 -5.68 -6.44
N SER A 464 4.82 -5.85 -5.43
CA SER A 464 4.64 -4.87 -4.35
C SER A 464 5.89 -4.73 -3.48
N VAL A 465 6.51 -5.86 -3.11
CA VAL A 465 7.79 -5.94 -2.40
C VAL A 465 8.87 -5.17 -3.14
N LYS A 466 8.98 -5.36 -4.47
CA LYS A 466 9.96 -4.65 -5.31
C LYS A 466 9.71 -3.15 -5.36
N VAL A 467 8.45 -2.71 -5.49
CA VAL A 467 8.09 -1.28 -5.55
C VAL A 467 8.40 -0.57 -4.23
N LEU A 468 8.21 -1.25 -3.11
CA LEU A 468 8.53 -0.77 -1.76
C LEU A 468 9.99 -1.00 -1.36
N GLU A 469 10.80 -1.59 -2.24
CA GLU A 469 12.20 -1.93 -2.05
C GLU A 469 12.45 -2.85 -0.85
N TYR A 470 11.52 -3.75 -0.54
CA TYR A 470 11.74 -4.78 0.47
C TYR A 470 12.65 -5.91 -0.04
N ASP A 471 13.48 -6.44 0.85
CA ASP A 471 14.35 -7.58 0.59
C ASP A 471 13.53 -8.88 0.68
N GLU A 472 13.13 -9.39 -0.49
CA GLU A 472 12.31 -10.60 -0.61
C GLU A 472 12.92 -11.81 0.12
N SER A 473 14.26 -11.89 0.21
CA SER A 473 14.96 -12.98 0.91
C SER A 473 14.81 -12.93 2.43
N LYS A 474 14.62 -11.73 2.99
CA LYS A 474 14.42 -11.52 4.45
C LYS A 474 12.97 -11.65 4.88
N LEU A 475 12.03 -11.62 3.93
CA LEU A 475 10.60 -11.63 4.26
C LEU A 475 10.07 -13.02 4.64
N ASN A 476 10.69 -14.09 4.13
CA ASN A 476 10.27 -15.48 4.35
C ASN A 476 8.74 -15.64 4.26
N MET A 477 8.19 -15.15 3.15
CA MET A 477 6.76 -15.07 2.92
C MET A 477 6.18 -16.49 2.80
N SER A 478 5.09 -16.73 3.52
CA SER A 478 4.30 -17.96 3.41
C SER A 478 2.87 -17.62 3.02
N ALA A 479 2.34 -18.35 2.03
CA ALA A 479 0.94 -18.25 1.63
C ALA A 479 0.31 -19.64 1.75
N LEU A 480 -0.29 -19.90 2.91
CA LEU A 480 -0.77 -21.21 3.33
C LEU A 480 -2.12 -21.08 4.02
N ILE A 481 -2.76 -22.20 4.33
CA ILE A 481 -4.02 -22.19 5.10
C ILE A 481 -3.73 -22.17 6.61
N ARG A 482 -4.69 -21.68 7.39
CA ARG A 482 -4.61 -21.71 8.86
C ARG A 482 -4.61 -23.14 9.39
N CYS A 483 -3.77 -23.37 10.41
CA CYS A 483 -3.83 -24.56 11.23
C CYS A 483 -5.08 -24.53 12.12
N ASN A 484 -5.94 -25.56 12.00
CA ASN A 484 -7.13 -25.74 12.84
C ASN A 484 -7.00 -26.98 13.73
N ARG A 485 -5.78 -27.41 14.01
CA ARG A 485 -5.52 -28.60 14.82
C ARG A 485 -5.66 -28.25 16.30
N GLU A 486 -6.06 -29.21 17.10
CA GLU A 486 -5.92 -29.11 18.56
C GLU A 486 -4.45 -29.32 18.91
N HIS A 487 -3.88 -28.36 19.62
CA HIS A 487 -2.47 -28.37 20.02
C HIS A 487 -2.31 -28.99 21.41
N ILE A 488 -1.15 -29.57 21.69
CA ILE A 488 -0.82 -30.03 23.04
C ILE A 488 -0.71 -28.79 23.95
N GLU A 489 -0.07 -27.74 23.44
CA GLU A 489 -0.04 -26.44 24.08
C GLU A 489 -1.24 -25.58 23.67
N ARG A 490 -2.22 -25.44 24.57
CA ARG A 490 -3.44 -24.63 24.34
C ARG A 490 -3.18 -23.15 24.02
N ALA A 491 -1.97 -22.64 24.28
CA ALA A 491 -1.58 -21.30 23.87
C ALA A 491 -1.53 -21.17 22.34
N HIS A 492 -1.13 -22.24 21.64
CA HIS A 492 -1.05 -22.26 20.18
C HIS A 492 -2.42 -22.28 19.50
N ASP A 493 -3.45 -22.86 20.13
CA ASP A 493 -4.83 -22.80 19.62
C ASP A 493 -5.37 -21.36 19.50
N LYS A 494 -4.87 -20.46 20.36
CA LYS A 494 -5.26 -19.04 20.38
C LYS A 494 -4.48 -18.20 19.36
N LYS A 495 -3.34 -18.67 18.87
CA LYS A 495 -2.51 -17.94 17.92
C LYS A 495 -2.85 -18.35 16.49
N ASN A 496 -3.16 -17.37 15.63
CA ASN A 496 -3.31 -17.64 14.20
C ASN A 496 -1.94 -17.97 13.62
N HIS A 497 -1.78 -19.16 13.05
CA HIS A 497 -0.53 -19.60 12.42
C HIS A 497 -0.81 -20.53 11.24
N PRO A 498 0.08 -20.57 10.24
CA PRO A 498 -0.10 -21.41 9.07
C PRO A 498 0.19 -22.89 9.36
N ILE A 499 -0.23 -23.76 8.45
CA ILE A 499 0.29 -25.13 8.39
C ILE A 499 1.74 -25.13 7.85
N THR A 500 2.43 -26.26 7.95
CA THR A 500 3.63 -26.55 7.14
C THR A 500 3.29 -27.56 6.05
N ILE A 501 4.05 -27.57 4.96
CA ILE A 501 3.90 -28.57 3.89
C ILE A 501 5.25 -29.26 3.67
N SER A 502 5.20 -30.58 3.57
CA SER A 502 6.33 -31.43 3.19
C SER A 502 6.87 -31.10 1.79
N LEU A 503 8.15 -31.38 1.55
CA LEU A 503 8.83 -31.08 0.28
C LEU A 503 8.20 -31.79 -0.93
N ASP A 504 7.65 -32.98 -0.72
CA ASP A 504 6.95 -33.77 -1.72
C ASP A 504 5.47 -33.38 -1.89
N LEU A 505 5.01 -32.36 -1.16
CA LEU A 505 3.63 -31.85 -1.16
C LEU A 505 2.59 -32.93 -0.83
N SER A 506 2.96 -33.96 -0.08
CA SER A 506 2.03 -35.06 0.26
C SER A 506 1.35 -34.86 1.61
N GLN A 507 2.06 -34.24 2.54
CA GLN A 507 1.68 -34.12 3.94
C GLN A 507 1.73 -32.68 4.46
N ILE A 508 0.83 -32.38 5.38
CA ILE A 508 0.78 -31.13 6.14
C ILE A 508 1.14 -31.34 7.60
N GLY A 509 1.84 -30.36 8.17
CA GLY A 509 2.18 -30.28 9.59
C GLY A 509 1.68 -28.99 10.22
N CYS A 510 2.06 -28.76 11.48
CA CYS A 510 1.81 -27.51 12.19
C CYS A 510 3.10 -26.67 12.21
N SER A 511 3.01 -25.35 11.99
CA SER A 511 4.18 -24.46 11.98
C SER A 511 4.71 -24.10 13.37
N VAL A 512 3.91 -24.27 14.43
CA VAL A 512 4.30 -23.95 15.81
C VAL A 512 4.54 -25.18 16.67
N GLU A 513 4.04 -26.36 16.26
CA GLU A 513 4.17 -27.59 17.01
C GLU A 513 4.51 -28.77 16.09
N SER A 514 5.80 -28.95 15.82
CA SER A 514 6.31 -29.97 14.89
C SER A 514 6.15 -31.40 15.40
N SER A 515 5.87 -31.60 16.69
CA SER A 515 5.60 -32.92 17.30
C SER A 515 4.23 -33.47 16.92
N LEU A 516 3.31 -32.65 16.40
CA LEU A 516 1.99 -33.11 15.98
C LEU A 516 2.09 -34.01 14.73
N PRO A 517 1.37 -35.15 14.68
CA PRO A 517 1.41 -36.07 13.53
C PRO A 517 1.07 -35.37 12.22
N THR A 518 1.72 -35.68 11.11
CA THR A 518 1.35 -35.08 9.82
C THR A 518 0.03 -35.67 9.29
N ILE A 519 -0.67 -34.91 8.44
CA ILE A 519 -1.94 -35.31 7.81
C ILE A 519 -1.73 -35.29 6.29
N ALA A 520 -2.28 -36.25 5.56
CA ALA A 520 -2.19 -36.23 4.11
C ALA A 520 -3.02 -35.07 3.52
N ILE A 521 -2.50 -34.39 2.50
CA ILE A 521 -3.24 -33.30 1.82
C ILE A 521 -4.56 -33.82 1.21
N SER A 522 -4.59 -35.10 0.80
CA SER A 522 -5.80 -35.78 0.32
C SER A 522 -6.95 -35.77 1.31
N ASP A 523 -6.65 -35.73 2.61
CA ASP A 523 -7.63 -35.83 3.68
C ASP A 523 -8.22 -34.45 4.05
N LEU A 524 -7.66 -33.37 3.51
CA LEU A 524 -8.22 -32.04 3.64
C LEU A 524 -9.50 -31.92 2.82
N ILE A 525 -10.49 -31.24 3.40
CA ILE A 525 -11.68 -30.81 2.67
C ILE A 525 -11.29 -30.03 1.41
N GLU A 526 -12.11 -30.16 0.35
CA GLU A 526 -11.79 -29.62 -0.97
C GLU A 526 -11.42 -28.13 -0.96
N ARG A 527 -12.16 -27.32 -0.21
CA ARG A 527 -11.92 -25.88 -0.08
C ARG A 527 -10.60 -25.52 0.62
N LYS A 528 -10.01 -26.44 1.39
CA LYS A 528 -8.68 -26.26 2.01
C LYS A 528 -7.57 -26.68 1.05
N ARG A 529 -7.70 -27.88 0.46
CA ARG A 529 -6.69 -28.41 -0.49
C ARG A 529 -6.55 -27.57 -1.75
N CYS A 530 -7.63 -26.89 -2.18
CA CYS A 530 -7.65 -26.12 -3.43
C CYS A 530 -6.58 -25.02 -3.50
N TRP A 531 -6.20 -24.45 -2.36
CA TRP A 531 -5.14 -23.44 -2.28
C TRP A 531 -3.73 -24.02 -2.42
N LEU A 532 -3.56 -25.29 -2.05
CA LEU A 532 -2.24 -25.91 -1.88
C LEU A 532 -1.77 -26.65 -3.13
N ILE A 533 -2.68 -27.36 -3.78
CA ILE A 533 -2.41 -28.18 -4.97
C ILE A 533 -3.41 -27.86 -6.08
N PRO A 534 -3.02 -28.02 -7.36
CA PRO A 534 -3.96 -27.91 -8.47
C PRO A 534 -5.11 -28.92 -8.32
N THR A 535 -6.35 -28.46 -8.48
CA THR A 535 -7.51 -29.35 -8.53
C THR A 535 -7.68 -29.86 -9.97
N ALA A 536 -7.76 -31.18 -10.15
CA ALA A 536 -7.88 -31.78 -11.48
C ALA A 536 -9.30 -31.71 -12.09
N SER A 537 -10.33 -31.36 -11.29
CA SER A 537 -11.70 -31.24 -11.81
C SER A 537 -11.87 -29.93 -12.57
N VAL A 538 -12.49 -29.99 -13.75
CA VAL A 538 -12.97 -28.82 -14.48
C VAL A 538 -14.38 -28.47 -13.98
N CYS A 539 -14.52 -27.27 -13.47
CA CYS A 539 -15.73 -26.59 -13.06
C CYS A 539 -16.16 -25.81 -14.29
N GLU A 540 -16.74 -26.52 -15.23
CA GLU A 540 -17.40 -25.87 -16.35
C GLU A 540 -18.59 -25.06 -15.79
N PRO A 541 -18.88 -23.88 -16.36
CA PRO A 541 -20.11 -23.18 -16.07
C PRO A 541 -21.28 -24.14 -16.16
N ALA A 542 -22.23 -24.09 -15.21
CA ALA A 542 -23.39 -24.97 -15.30
C ALA A 542 -24.08 -24.74 -16.65
N PRO A 543 -24.37 -25.81 -17.41
CA PRO A 543 -24.96 -25.67 -18.73
C PRO A 543 -26.29 -24.94 -18.61
N LEU A 544 -26.59 -24.11 -19.62
CA LEU A 544 -27.86 -23.40 -19.63
C LEU A 544 -29.00 -24.41 -19.84
N PRO A 545 -30.15 -24.27 -19.15
CA PRO A 545 -31.26 -25.20 -19.29
C PRO A 545 -31.73 -25.29 -20.76
N VAL A 546 -31.98 -26.50 -21.25
CA VAL A 546 -32.53 -26.73 -22.60
C VAL A 546 -33.93 -26.13 -22.74
N ASP A 547 -34.74 -26.21 -21.69
CA ASP A 547 -36.03 -25.52 -21.64
C ASP A 547 -35.82 -24.02 -21.47
N ASP A 548 -36.15 -23.27 -22.52
CA ASP A 548 -36.03 -21.81 -22.58
C ASP A 548 -36.81 -21.08 -21.49
N ASN A 549 -37.83 -21.72 -20.91
CA ASN A 549 -38.65 -21.14 -19.85
C ASN A 549 -38.24 -21.57 -18.44
N ALA A 550 -37.25 -22.46 -18.31
CA ALA A 550 -36.73 -22.85 -17.00
C ALA A 550 -36.11 -21.64 -16.29
N LEU A 551 -36.35 -21.58 -14.97
CA LEU A 551 -35.81 -20.51 -14.13
C LEU A 551 -34.30 -20.66 -13.98
N LEU A 552 -33.61 -19.55 -14.26
CA LEU A 552 -32.18 -19.44 -14.04
C LEU A 552 -31.89 -19.20 -12.56
N ASN A 553 -30.74 -19.67 -12.09
CA ASN A 553 -30.22 -19.45 -10.75
C ASN A 553 -28.73 -19.06 -10.84
N HIS A 554 -28.08 -18.79 -9.71
CA HIS A 554 -26.69 -18.30 -9.69
C HIS A 554 -25.66 -19.23 -10.34
N THR A 555 -25.92 -20.54 -10.45
CA THR A 555 -24.98 -21.47 -11.12
C THR A 555 -24.88 -21.21 -12.62
N HIS A 556 -25.90 -20.60 -13.23
CA HIS A 556 -25.90 -20.24 -14.65
C HIS A 556 -25.26 -18.86 -14.92
N ALA A 557 -25.05 -18.03 -13.89
CA ALA A 557 -24.52 -16.68 -14.06
C ALA A 557 -23.16 -16.63 -14.78
N PRO A 558 -22.19 -17.52 -14.51
CA PRO A 558 -20.92 -17.55 -15.25
C PRO A 558 -21.11 -17.73 -16.76
N ALA A 559 -21.90 -18.72 -17.19
CA ALA A 559 -22.15 -18.99 -18.62
C ALA A 559 -22.82 -17.79 -19.31
N ILE A 560 -23.73 -17.11 -18.61
CA ILE A 560 -24.40 -15.92 -19.14
C ILE A 560 -23.40 -14.79 -19.28
N LEU A 561 -22.62 -14.50 -18.23
CA LEU A 561 -21.65 -13.40 -18.20
C LEU A 561 -20.55 -13.57 -19.25
N ASP A 562 -20.12 -14.81 -19.50
CA ASP A 562 -19.19 -15.17 -20.57
C ASP A 562 -19.81 -14.90 -21.96
N ALA A 563 -21.03 -15.38 -22.20
CA ALA A 563 -21.72 -15.18 -23.46
C ALA A 563 -21.96 -13.70 -23.79
N ILE A 564 -22.24 -12.86 -22.77
CA ILE A 564 -22.47 -11.42 -22.95
C ILE A 564 -21.20 -10.57 -22.75
N ASP A 565 -20.01 -11.17 -22.81
CA ASP A 565 -18.77 -10.44 -22.53
C ASP A 565 -18.54 -9.25 -23.47
N SER A 566 -18.97 -9.36 -24.73
CA SER A 566 -18.90 -8.29 -25.73
C SER A 566 -19.89 -7.14 -25.50
N VAL A 567 -20.88 -7.30 -24.61
CA VAL A 567 -21.88 -6.26 -24.29
C VAL A 567 -21.27 -5.28 -23.29
N VAL A 568 -20.47 -4.35 -23.80
CA VAL A 568 -19.75 -3.36 -22.99
C VAL A 568 -20.62 -2.11 -22.76
N ASP A 569 -20.85 -1.29 -23.79
CA ASP A 569 -21.56 -0.01 -23.63
C ASP A 569 -23.08 -0.14 -23.50
N GLU A 570 -23.64 -1.27 -23.95
CA GLU A 570 -25.08 -1.49 -23.99
C GLU A 570 -25.66 -2.23 -22.77
N TRP A 571 -24.87 -2.49 -21.73
CA TRP A 571 -25.34 -3.27 -20.58
C TRP A 571 -26.59 -2.65 -19.92
N GLN A 572 -26.71 -1.32 -19.88
CA GLN A 572 -27.90 -0.64 -19.35
C GLN A 572 -29.14 -0.91 -20.22
N ARG A 573 -28.97 -0.87 -21.55
CA ARG A 573 -30.03 -1.18 -22.51
C ARG A 573 -30.46 -2.63 -22.37
N LEU A 574 -29.53 -3.56 -22.21
CA LEU A 574 -29.81 -4.96 -21.92
C LEU A 574 -30.63 -5.10 -20.62
N GLY A 575 -30.21 -4.44 -19.55
CA GLY A 575 -30.93 -4.44 -18.27
C GLY A 575 -32.36 -3.93 -18.39
N GLN A 576 -32.60 -2.85 -19.14
CA GLN A 576 -33.95 -2.33 -19.42
C GLN A 576 -34.80 -3.37 -20.16
N LYS A 577 -34.23 -4.03 -21.18
CA LYS A 577 -34.92 -5.08 -21.95
C LYS A 577 -35.20 -6.34 -21.11
N LEU A 578 -34.39 -6.61 -20.09
CA LEU A 578 -34.61 -7.65 -19.09
C LEU A 578 -35.66 -7.25 -18.03
N GLY A 579 -36.18 -6.02 -18.08
CA GLY A 579 -37.21 -5.51 -17.17
C GLY A 579 -36.68 -4.86 -15.90
N ILE A 580 -35.40 -4.54 -15.83
CA ILE A 580 -34.78 -3.84 -14.69
C ILE A 580 -35.05 -2.33 -14.82
N SER A 581 -35.51 -1.71 -13.74
CA SER A 581 -35.78 -0.27 -13.73
C SER A 581 -34.52 0.59 -13.88
N ASP A 582 -34.64 1.74 -14.56
CA ASP A 582 -33.55 2.72 -14.71
C ASP A 582 -32.96 3.18 -13.37
N LYS A 583 -33.80 3.27 -12.33
CA LYS A 583 -33.35 3.62 -10.97
C LYS A 583 -32.34 2.60 -10.46
N MET A 584 -32.61 1.31 -10.64
CA MET A 584 -31.74 0.23 -10.22
C MET A 584 -30.46 0.17 -11.06
N LEU A 585 -30.56 0.36 -12.38
CA LEU A 585 -29.38 0.41 -13.26
C LEU A 585 -28.44 1.57 -12.91
N ARG A 586 -28.98 2.76 -12.57
CA ARG A 586 -28.19 3.87 -12.04
C ARG A 586 -27.53 3.53 -10.70
N GLN A 587 -28.18 2.73 -9.86
CA GLN A 587 -27.62 2.28 -8.58
C GLN A 587 -26.47 1.30 -8.77
N PHE A 588 -26.56 0.34 -9.71
CA PHE A 588 -25.43 -0.54 -10.05
C PHE A 588 -24.24 0.24 -10.56
N LYS A 589 -24.50 1.18 -11.48
CA LYS A 589 -23.49 2.09 -12.02
C LYS A 589 -22.75 2.85 -10.91
N TYR A 590 -23.51 3.43 -9.97
CA TYR A 590 -22.94 4.12 -8.81
C TYR A 590 -22.14 3.19 -7.88
N ASN A 591 -22.70 2.03 -7.51
CA ASN A 591 -22.06 1.08 -6.58
C ASN A 591 -20.78 0.46 -7.15
N SER A 592 -20.73 0.30 -8.47
CA SER A 592 -19.62 -0.30 -9.23
C SER A 592 -18.57 0.72 -9.70
N ARG A 593 -18.74 2.01 -9.35
CA ARG A 593 -17.85 3.11 -9.77
C ARG A 593 -17.73 3.20 -11.30
N ASP A 594 -18.85 2.98 -12.00
CA ASP A 594 -18.95 3.00 -13.46
C ASP A 594 -18.15 1.90 -14.20
N GLN A 595 -17.57 0.93 -13.49
CA GLN A 595 -16.87 -0.21 -14.12
C GLN A 595 -17.87 -1.17 -14.75
N VAL A 596 -17.79 -1.35 -16.07
CA VAL A 596 -18.79 -2.09 -16.87
C VAL A 596 -18.91 -3.55 -16.44
N GLN A 597 -17.78 -4.21 -16.20
CA GLN A 597 -17.67 -5.63 -15.86
C GLN A 597 -18.42 -5.91 -14.55
N VAL A 598 -18.27 -5.01 -13.57
CA VAL A 598 -18.95 -5.09 -12.27
C VAL A 598 -20.44 -4.73 -12.40
N CYS A 599 -20.77 -3.72 -13.21
CA CYS A 599 -22.17 -3.36 -13.48
C CYS A 599 -22.95 -4.51 -14.14
N ARG A 600 -22.34 -5.16 -15.14
CA ARG A 600 -22.91 -6.28 -15.88
C ARG A 600 -23.12 -7.49 -14.97
N LYS A 601 -22.13 -7.81 -14.13
CA LYS A 601 -22.26 -8.81 -13.07
C LYS A 601 -23.47 -8.48 -12.18
N ASP A 602 -23.50 -7.31 -11.55
CA ASP A 602 -24.57 -6.94 -10.62
C ASP A 602 -25.96 -6.97 -11.27
N MET A 603 -26.05 -6.52 -12.53
CA MET A 603 -27.28 -6.57 -13.32
C MET A 603 -27.78 -8.02 -13.51
N ILE A 604 -26.90 -8.94 -13.91
CA ILE A 604 -27.27 -10.35 -14.13
C ILE A 604 -27.66 -11.03 -12.82
N TYR A 605 -26.89 -10.82 -11.74
CA TYR A 605 -27.22 -11.38 -10.44
C TYR A 605 -28.57 -10.87 -9.93
N TYR A 606 -28.83 -9.57 -10.04
CA TYR A 606 -30.13 -9.00 -9.67
C TYR A 606 -31.29 -9.55 -10.50
N TRP A 607 -31.09 -9.73 -11.81
CA TRP A 607 -32.11 -10.29 -12.70
C TRP A 607 -32.45 -11.74 -12.32
N ILE A 608 -31.44 -12.54 -11.98
CA ILE A 608 -31.60 -13.91 -11.47
C ILE A 608 -32.37 -13.90 -10.15
N ASP A 609 -32.02 -13.01 -9.22
CA ASP A 609 -32.65 -12.87 -7.90
C ASP A 609 -34.13 -12.47 -7.97
N ALA A 610 -34.54 -11.79 -9.05
CA ALA A 610 -35.94 -11.44 -9.30
C ALA A 610 -36.83 -12.67 -9.58
N ARG A 611 -36.28 -13.89 -9.61
CA ARG A 611 -36.96 -15.18 -9.82
C ARG A 611 -37.85 -15.24 -11.06
N CYS A 612 -37.50 -14.45 -12.06
CA CYS A 612 -38.21 -14.43 -13.34
C CYS A 612 -37.26 -14.55 -14.54
N ALA A 613 -35.98 -14.83 -14.28
CA ALA A 613 -34.92 -14.97 -15.26
C ALA A 613 -35.04 -16.30 -16.02
N THR A 614 -35.10 -16.24 -17.34
CA THR A 614 -35.18 -17.41 -18.24
C THR A 614 -34.36 -17.17 -19.50
N CYS A 615 -33.88 -18.24 -20.14
CA CYS A 615 -33.14 -18.13 -21.41
C CYS A 615 -33.99 -17.48 -22.51
N HIS A 616 -35.31 -17.72 -22.51
CA HIS A 616 -36.25 -17.07 -23.42
C HIS A 616 -36.18 -15.53 -23.33
N LYS A 617 -36.25 -14.99 -22.11
CA LYS A 617 -36.21 -13.54 -21.88
C LYS A 617 -34.85 -12.95 -22.26
N LEU A 618 -33.75 -13.63 -21.93
CA LEU A 618 -32.40 -13.18 -22.30
C LEU A 618 -32.24 -13.12 -23.82
N LYS A 619 -32.61 -14.18 -24.54
CA LYS A 619 -32.56 -14.20 -26.01
C LYS A 619 -33.47 -13.15 -26.64
N SER A 620 -34.68 -12.97 -26.10
CA SER A 620 -35.61 -11.93 -26.60
C SER A 620 -35.04 -10.52 -26.42
N ALA A 621 -34.45 -10.24 -25.25
CA ALA A 621 -33.79 -8.97 -24.98
C ALA A 621 -32.62 -8.72 -25.97
N LEU A 622 -31.73 -9.69 -26.14
CA LEU A 622 -30.59 -9.61 -27.06
C LEU A 622 -31.03 -9.46 -28.52
N LYS A 623 -32.03 -10.22 -28.99
CA LYS A 623 -32.62 -10.05 -30.33
C LYS A 623 -33.15 -8.64 -30.55
N SER A 624 -33.80 -8.04 -29.54
CA SER A 624 -34.31 -6.68 -29.62
C SER A 624 -33.21 -5.60 -29.65
N MET A 625 -31.98 -5.96 -29.26
CA MET A 625 -30.79 -5.12 -29.36
C MET A 625 -30.04 -5.33 -30.67
N GLY A 626 -30.30 -6.41 -31.40
CA GLY A 626 -29.59 -6.78 -32.63
C GLY A 626 -28.46 -7.80 -32.41
N GLU A 627 -28.28 -8.29 -31.18
CA GLU A 627 -27.18 -9.16 -30.75
C GLU A 627 -27.41 -10.64 -31.12
N ASN A 628 -27.69 -10.91 -32.40
CA ASN A 628 -28.02 -12.26 -32.88
C ASN A 628 -26.85 -13.26 -32.72
N GLY A 629 -25.59 -12.77 -32.77
CA GLY A 629 -24.42 -13.61 -32.53
C GLY A 629 -24.39 -14.19 -31.11
N ILE A 630 -24.69 -13.36 -30.11
CA ILE A 630 -24.77 -13.80 -28.71
C ILE A 630 -25.94 -14.76 -28.49
N VAL A 631 -27.07 -14.54 -29.18
CA VAL A 631 -28.21 -15.46 -29.14
C VAL A 631 -27.83 -16.85 -29.64
N SER A 632 -27.09 -16.93 -30.74
CA SER A 632 -26.57 -18.20 -31.26
C SER A 632 -25.59 -18.86 -30.29
N GLU A 633 -24.76 -18.08 -29.60
CA GLU A 633 -23.86 -18.60 -28.57
C GLU A 633 -24.62 -19.18 -27.37
N ILE A 634 -25.65 -18.48 -26.87
CA ILE A 634 -26.51 -18.99 -25.81
C ILE A 634 -27.20 -20.30 -26.23
N GLN A 635 -27.66 -20.40 -27.48
CA GLN A 635 -28.24 -21.63 -28.00
C GLN A 635 -27.20 -22.77 -28.04
N ARG A 636 -25.97 -22.47 -28.42
CA ARG A 636 -24.85 -23.43 -28.38
C ARG A 636 -24.64 -23.95 -26.96
N LEU A 637 -24.57 -23.05 -25.97
CA LEU A 637 -24.41 -23.39 -24.55
C LEU A 637 -25.56 -24.22 -23.95
N GLN A 638 -26.77 -24.17 -24.52
CA GLN A 638 -27.89 -25.05 -24.14
C GLN A 638 -27.78 -26.46 -24.75
N THR A 639 -27.02 -26.60 -25.85
CA THR A 639 -26.89 -27.85 -26.60
C THR A 639 -25.57 -28.58 -26.39
N ALA A 640 -24.55 -27.89 -25.86
CA ALA A 640 -23.29 -28.46 -25.44
C ALA A 640 -23.54 -29.39 -24.24
N LYS A 641 -23.20 -30.68 -24.40
CA LYS A 641 -23.32 -31.71 -23.36
C LYS A 641 -22.00 -31.92 -22.66
#